data_AF-A0A918UUN0-F1
#
_entry.id   AF-A0A918UUN0-F1
#
_cell.length_a   1.000
_cell.length_b   1.000
_cell.length_c   1.000
_cell.angle_alpha   90.00
_cell.angle_beta   90.00
_cell.angle_gamma   90.00
#
_symmetry.space_group_name_H-M   'P 1'
#
loop_
_entity.id
_entity.type
_entity.pdbx_description
1 polymer ?
#
loop_
_entity_poly.entity_id
_entity_poly.type
_entity_poly.pdbx_seq_one_letter_code
_entity_poly.pdbx_strand_id
1 'polypeptide(L)'
;MKFAAIAGTLCAVLMSLPAGAQTPSNPPLLAEMFQDHAVLQRDRAVPIWGQAAPNEAVTVKLGAQTLTARADAKGQWRGSFPATPAGGPYTLEVVTASGAKQTARDMVFGDVFLCSGQSNMEWNVQGTIGSQGAIATSKDDAIRMMTVAKTQSLTPSDKFLSPVHWQVASPETVPNWSAVCYYYARELKRTINVPVGLINASWGGSNIRPWMSEKALRDNGGYNDQLDLITFYARDASAGTTRWGAGFETWWAANVGEGKPWAVTAKSLASWDKVPDISKNWEQWGLGEFTAYNGGLWYAATVKLTAAQAKGATTLNLGTIDEIDQTWVNGKPAGYTSGAGTPRVYKLPTGALKAGDNTIVINAVDTWGAGGVYGDGPRNLSFADGTTVALTDWRFQRVAKTVPQPPRAPWDATGGLMTLYNAMIAPIGPYGLKGALWYQGESNAGEADSYARLLGGMMKDWRGQFGPDLSFLIVQLANYGARPTQPVESGWARLQDQQRLAVARDGNAALAVTIDIGDPNDIHPLDKNTVGKRLARGARALIYKENIAPSGPQPQSATRAGDMVTVTFTDIDGGLISYSTDKPISFELCDSNRGPCTYAAAQLSGNSVTLKALNAATAQYVRYCWADSPTCTLYDRAGLPAGPFEIVIK
;
A
#
# COMPACT_ATOMS: atom_id res chain seq x y z
N MET A 1 -8.90 -46.24 49.70
CA MET A 1 -10.00 -45.25 49.69
C MET A 1 -10.36 -44.99 48.23
N LYS A 2 -11.21 -45.83 47.63
CA LYS A 2 -12.63 -45.54 47.33
C LYS A 2 -12.87 -44.09 46.87
N PHE A 3 -13.06 -43.89 45.58
CA PHE A 3 -14.24 -43.19 45.04
C PHE A 3 -14.61 -43.79 43.69
N ALA A 4 -15.92 -44.03 43.55
CA ALA A 4 -16.56 -44.86 42.53
C ALA A 4 -17.07 -44.03 41.35
N ALA A 5 -17.28 -44.73 40.24
CA ALA A 5 -17.86 -44.26 39.00
C ALA A 5 -19.31 -43.80 39.13
N ILE A 6 -19.69 -42.80 38.33
CA ILE A 6 -21.07 -42.57 37.89
C ILE A 6 -21.04 -42.36 36.37
N ALA A 7 -21.62 -43.31 35.64
CA ALA A 7 -21.89 -43.22 34.22
C ALA A 7 -23.23 -42.50 34.04
N GLY A 8 -23.22 -41.40 33.28
CA GLY A 8 -24.41 -40.65 32.90
C GLY A 8 -24.67 -40.78 31.40
N THR A 9 -25.72 -41.52 31.04
CA THR A 9 -26.24 -41.65 29.68
C THR A 9 -26.89 -40.33 29.26
N LEU A 10 -26.30 -39.61 28.30
CA LEU A 10 -26.89 -38.40 27.73
C LEU A 10 -27.70 -38.75 26.48
N CYS A 11 -29.02 -38.79 26.60
CA CYS A 11 -29.95 -38.82 25.45
C CYS A 11 -29.86 -37.49 24.70
N ALA A 12 -29.38 -37.51 23.46
CA ALA A 12 -29.44 -36.37 22.55
C ALA A 12 -30.87 -36.22 22.00
N VAL A 13 -31.60 -35.22 22.50
CA VAL A 13 -32.83 -34.73 21.89
C VAL A 13 -32.43 -33.83 20.71
N LEU A 14 -32.68 -34.29 19.49
CA LEU A 14 -32.61 -33.48 18.27
C LEU A 14 -33.71 -32.41 18.30
N MET A 15 -33.37 -31.19 18.71
CA MET A 15 -34.18 -30.00 18.44
C MET A 15 -33.88 -29.53 17.02
N SER A 16 -34.82 -29.77 16.11
CA SER A 16 -34.86 -29.15 14.78
C SER A 16 -35.10 -27.65 14.94
N LEU A 17 -34.04 -26.84 14.82
CA LEU A 17 -34.18 -25.40 14.65
C LEU A 17 -34.85 -25.12 13.29
N PRO A 18 -35.97 -24.39 13.23
CA PRO A 18 -36.53 -23.97 11.96
C PRO A 18 -35.54 -23.05 11.26
N ALA A 19 -35.21 -23.37 10.01
CA ALA A 19 -34.49 -22.50 9.11
C ALA A 19 -35.29 -21.21 8.94
N GLY A 20 -34.96 -20.18 9.74
CA GLY A 20 -35.45 -18.84 9.51
C GLY A 20 -34.93 -18.39 8.15
N ALA A 21 -35.83 -18.27 7.18
CA ALA A 21 -35.54 -17.57 5.94
C ALA A 21 -35.04 -16.17 6.32
N GLN A 22 -33.74 -15.91 6.09
CA GLN A 22 -33.19 -14.56 6.17
C GLN A 22 -34.00 -13.73 5.19
N THR A 23 -34.83 -12.83 5.71
CA THR A 23 -35.44 -11.77 4.92
C THR A 23 -34.29 -11.05 4.24
N PRO A 24 -34.27 -10.91 2.90
CA PRO A 24 -33.22 -10.15 2.24
C PRO A 24 -33.25 -8.75 2.83
N SER A 25 -32.19 -8.39 3.55
CA SER A 25 -32.05 -7.02 4.06
C SER A 25 -32.04 -6.12 2.83
N ASN A 26 -33.03 -5.23 2.71
CA ASN A 26 -33.02 -4.25 1.65
C ASN A 26 -31.67 -3.51 1.67
N PRO A 27 -31.03 -3.29 0.51
CA PRO A 27 -29.76 -2.58 0.47
C PRO A 27 -29.93 -1.18 1.09
N PRO A 28 -28.88 -0.63 1.73
CA PRO A 28 -28.96 0.72 2.29
C PRO A 28 -29.29 1.73 1.20
N LEU A 29 -30.18 2.68 1.53
CA LEU A 29 -30.63 3.71 0.61
C LEU A 29 -29.52 4.69 0.25
N LEU A 30 -28.54 4.87 1.15
CA LEU A 30 -27.36 5.70 0.95
C LEU A 30 -26.11 4.84 0.79
N ALA A 31 -25.18 5.27 -0.07
CA ALA A 31 -23.84 4.70 -0.10
C ALA A 31 -23.12 4.90 1.24
N GLU A 32 -22.20 3.99 1.59
CA GLU A 32 -21.53 3.90 2.90
C GLU A 32 -20.69 5.14 3.25
N MET A 33 -20.35 5.96 2.25
CA MET A 33 -19.72 7.27 2.43
C MET A 33 -20.61 8.28 3.16
N PHE A 34 -21.93 8.11 3.11
CA PHE A 34 -22.95 9.00 3.67
C PHE A 34 -23.58 8.40 4.93
N GLN A 35 -22.88 8.57 6.04
CA GLN A 35 -23.26 8.07 7.35
C GLN A 35 -23.07 9.17 8.40
N ASP A 36 -23.40 8.85 9.66
CA ASP A 36 -23.20 9.77 10.77
C ASP A 36 -21.75 10.26 10.81
N HIS A 37 -21.56 11.52 11.20
CA HIS A 37 -20.25 12.20 11.29
C HIS A 37 -19.53 12.47 9.95
N ALA A 38 -20.10 12.11 8.80
CA ALA A 38 -19.45 12.32 7.51
C ALA A 38 -19.12 13.80 7.23
N VAL A 39 -18.00 14.03 6.53
CA VAL A 39 -17.58 15.36 6.06
C VAL A 39 -17.81 15.46 4.55
N LEU A 40 -18.68 16.37 4.14
CA LEU A 40 -18.95 16.67 2.74
C LEU A 40 -18.02 17.78 2.25
N GLN A 41 -17.54 17.66 1.00
CA GLN A 41 -16.66 18.68 0.44
C GLN A 41 -17.39 20.00 0.22
N ARG A 42 -16.91 21.07 0.88
CA ARG A 42 -17.42 22.44 0.72
C ARG A 42 -17.09 23.04 -0.65
N ASP A 43 -17.79 24.14 -0.96
CA ASP A 43 -17.53 25.06 -2.07
C ASP A 43 -17.52 24.41 -3.47
N ARG A 44 -18.18 23.26 -3.61
CA ARG A 44 -18.46 22.62 -4.89
C ARG A 44 -19.73 21.79 -4.78
N ALA A 45 -20.30 21.44 -5.93
CA ALA A 45 -21.45 20.55 -5.97
C ALA A 45 -21.10 19.19 -5.33
N VAL A 46 -21.98 18.68 -4.47
CA VAL A 46 -21.77 17.43 -3.73
C VAL A 46 -22.64 16.33 -4.32
N PRO A 47 -22.05 15.34 -5.00
CA PRO A 47 -22.81 14.18 -5.47
C PRO A 47 -23.23 13.32 -4.28
N ILE A 48 -24.49 12.90 -4.27
CA ILE A 48 -25.06 11.93 -3.33
C ILE A 48 -25.65 10.79 -4.14
N TRP A 49 -25.47 9.55 -3.68
CA TRP A 49 -25.95 8.37 -4.37
C TRP A 49 -26.26 7.23 -3.39
N GLY A 50 -26.95 6.22 -3.90
CA GLY A 50 -27.24 4.99 -3.17
C GLY A 50 -28.12 4.05 -3.97
N GLN A 51 -28.89 3.23 -3.27
CA GLN A 51 -29.75 2.18 -3.86
C GLN A 51 -31.21 2.42 -3.50
N ALA A 52 -32.14 1.99 -4.36
CA ALA A 52 -33.57 1.88 -4.10
C ALA A 52 -34.16 0.78 -4.99
N ALA A 53 -35.46 0.51 -4.92
CA ALA A 53 -36.06 -0.43 -5.87
C ALA A 53 -35.92 0.10 -7.31
N PRO A 54 -35.78 -0.77 -8.33
CA PRO A 54 -35.64 -0.33 -9.71
C PRO A 54 -36.76 0.64 -10.14
N ASN A 55 -36.38 1.74 -10.81
CA ASN A 55 -37.28 2.82 -11.24
C ASN A 55 -37.99 3.59 -10.11
N GLU A 56 -37.67 3.34 -8.84
CA GLU A 56 -38.30 4.02 -7.71
C GLU A 56 -37.83 5.48 -7.58
N ALA A 57 -38.76 6.38 -7.26
CA ALA A 57 -38.42 7.77 -6.96
C ALA A 57 -37.91 7.89 -5.52
N VAL A 58 -36.89 8.71 -5.32
CA VAL A 58 -36.32 9.03 -4.00
C VAL A 58 -36.31 10.54 -3.79
N THR A 59 -36.63 10.97 -2.58
CA THR A 59 -36.48 12.35 -2.12
C THR A 59 -35.33 12.40 -1.12
N VAL A 60 -34.39 13.30 -1.36
CA VAL A 60 -33.18 13.46 -0.53
C VAL A 60 -33.17 14.86 0.03
N LYS A 61 -33.03 14.99 1.36
CA LYS A 61 -32.95 16.26 2.07
C LYS A 61 -31.61 16.39 2.76
N LEU A 62 -30.94 17.52 2.60
CA LEU A 62 -29.72 17.88 3.32
C LEU A 62 -29.92 19.24 3.99
N GLY A 63 -30.24 19.23 5.29
CA GLY A 63 -30.73 20.41 5.98
C GLY A 63 -31.99 20.98 5.29
N ALA A 64 -31.92 22.23 4.85
CA ALA A 64 -33.02 22.88 4.13
C ALA A 64 -33.07 22.54 2.62
N GLN A 65 -32.00 21.98 2.06
CA GLN A 65 -31.93 21.64 0.64
C GLN A 65 -32.68 20.33 0.37
N THR A 66 -33.40 20.25 -0.75
CA THR A 66 -34.12 19.05 -1.18
C THR A 66 -33.84 18.78 -2.64
N LEU A 67 -33.59 17.52 -3.00
CA LEU A 67 -33.57 17.05 -4.39
C LEU A 67 -34.40 15.78 -4.54
N THR A 68 -34.87 15.52 -5.76
CA THR A 68 -35.52 14.26 -6.13
C THR A 68 -34.69 13.54 -7.19
N ALA A 69 -34.56 12.24 -7.06
CA ALA A 69 -33.90 11.38 -8.04
C ALA A 69 -34.77 10.15 -8.32
N ARG A 70 -34.40 9.36 -9.33
CA ARG A 70 -35.02 8.07 -9.62
C ARG A 70 -33.93 7.02 -9.76
N ALA A 71 -34.13 5.88 -9.11
CA ALA A 71 -33.26 4.72 -9.28
C ALA A 71 -33.38 4.16 -10.71
N ASP A 72 -32.27 3.70 -11.27
CA ASP A 72 -32.25 3.08 -12.59
C ASP A 72 -32.76 1.63 -12.54
N ALA A 73 -32.65 0.91 -13.66
CA ALA A 73 -33.06 -0.50 -13.75
C ALA A 73 -32.27 -1.45 -12.83
N LYS A 74 -31.09 -1.03 -12.34
CA LYS A 74 -30.24 -1.76 -11.40
C LYS A 74 -30.46 -1.32 -9.95
N GLY A 75 -31.35 -0.36 -9.70
CA GLY A 75 -31.62 0.20 -8.38
C GLY A 75 -30.72 1.37 -7.98
N GLN A 76 -29.77 1.77 -8.83
CA GLN A 76 -28.83 2.84 -8.51
C GLN A 76 -29.46 4.21 -8.74
N TRP A 77 -29.37 5.11 -7.76
CA TRP A 77 -29.80 6.50 -7.91
C TRP A 77 -28.66 7.45 -7.58
N ARG A 78 -28.66 8.63 -8.21
CA ARG A 78 -27.70 9.71 -7.93
C ARG A 78 -28.37 11.07 -8.06
N GLY A 79 -27.94 12.01 -7.23
CA GLY A 79 -28.28 13.43 -7.28
C GLY A 79 -27.07 14.28 -6.90
N SER A 80 -27.21 15.61 -6.96
CA SER A 80 -26.17 16.52 -6.51
C SER A 80 -26.77 17.72 -5.79
N PHE A 81 -26.21 18.07 -4.64
CA PHE A 81 -26.51 19.32 -3.95
C PHE A 81 -25.60 20.44 -4.46
N PRO A 82 -26.07 21.70 -4.47
CA PRO A 82 -25.26 22.84 -4.88
C PRO A 82 -24.08 23.05 -3.92
N ALA A 83 -23.11 23.85 -4.37
CA ALA A 83 -21.99 24.26 -3.54
C ALA A 83 -22.45 24.90 -2.24
N THR A 84 -21.91 24.42 -1.13
CA THR A 84 -22.26 24.88 0.23
C THR A 84 -20.97 25.23 0.97
N PRO A 85 -20.91 26.40 1.66
CA PRO A 85 -19.76 26.78 2.47
C PRO A 85 -19.51 25.82 3.65
N ALA A 86 -18.33 25.92 4.26
CA ALA A 86 -18.01 25.18 5.48
C ALA A 86 -19.03 25.44 6.60
N GLY A 87 -19.38 24.40 7.36
CA GLY A 87 -20.29 24.53 8.50
C GLY A 87 -21.10 23.26 8.79
N GLY A 88 -22.05 23.37 9.71
CA GLY A 88 -22.91 22.27 10.17
C GLY A 88 -23.21 22.40 11.66
N PRO A 89 -23.79 21.36 12.29
CA PRO A 89 -24.11 20.06 11.71
C PRO A 89 -25.36 20.08 10.80
N TYR A 90 -25.37 19.17 9.83
CA TYR A 90 -26.48 18.89 8.92
C TYR A 90 -27.01 17.47 9.13
N THR A 91 -28.26 17.24 8.73
CA THR A 91 -28.86 15.91 8.62
C THR A 91 -29.16 15.62 7.16
N LEU A 92 -28.70 14.47 6.67
CA LEU A 92 -29.05 13.91 5.37
C LEU A 92 -30.14 12.85 5.55
N GLU A 93 -31.24 13.00 4.84
CA GLU A 93 -32.37 12.10 4.90
C GLU A 93 -32.76 11.66 3.49
N VAL A 94 -32.92 10.36 3.28
CA VAL A 94 -33.46 9.78 2.05
C VAL A 94 -34.77 9.08 2.36
N VAL A 95 -35.79 9.37 1.56
CA VAL A 95 -37.11 8.73 1.62
C VAL A 95 -37.50 8.23 0.23
N THR A 96 -37.85 6.96 0.11
CA THR A 96 -38.34 6.38 -1.14
C THR A 96 -39.85 6.61 -1.32
N ALA A 97 -40.36 6.48 -2.55
CA ALA A 97 -41.80 6.56 -2.81
C ALA A 97 -42.63 5.50 -2.06
N SER A 98 -42.04 4.33 -1.77
CA SER A 98 -42.66 3.29 -0.94
C SER A 98 -42.62 3.58 0.57
N GLY A 99 -41.96 4.66 1.00
CA GLY A 99 -41.89 5.10 2.40
C GLY A 99 -40.69 4.54 3.18
N ALA A 100 -39.77 3.80 2.55
CA ALA A 100 -38.52 3.43 3.19
C ALA A 100 -37.66 4.67 3.45
N LYS A 101 -36.96 4.71 4.59
CA LYS A 101 -36.23 5.89 5.04
C LYS A 101 -34.87 5.53 5.63
N GLN A 102 -33.86 6.33 5.32
CA GLN A 102 -32.53 6.29 5.95
C GLN A 102 -32.08 7.72 6.30
N THR A 103 -31.34 7.86 7.40
CA THR A 103 -30.85 9.16 7.88
C THR A 103 -29.39 9.05 8.29
N ALA A 104 -28.59 10.06 7.95
CA ALA A 104 -27.25 10.31 8.44
C ALA A 104 -27.21 11.68 9.15
N ARG A 105 -26.61 11.75 10.33
CA ARG A 105 -26.65 12.89 11.25
C ARG A 105 -25.26 13.43 11.53
N ASP A 106 -25.21 14.60 12.16
CA ASP A 106 -23.97 15.29 12.49
C ASP A 106 -23.03 15.36 11.28
N MET A 107 -23.53 15.71 10.10
CA MET A 107 -22.67 15.87 8.92
C MET A 107 -22.16 17.31 8.84
N VAL A 108 -20.93 17.52 8.39
CA VAL A 108 -20.37 18.88 8.24
C VAL A 108 -19.85 19.10 6.82
N PHE A 109 -19.94 20.32 6.33
CA PHE A 109 -19.20 20.74 5.14
C PHE A 109 -17.80 21.21 5.54
N GLY A 110 -16.79 20.66 4.88
CA GLY A 110 -15.38 20.90 5.18
C GLY A 110 -14.48 20.59 3.98
N ASP A 111 -13.17 20.61 4.19
CA ASP A 111 -12.21 20.13 3.20
C ASP A 111 -11.94 18.64 3.42
N VAL A 112 -12.15 17.83 2.37
CA VAL A 112 -12.02 16.37 2.42
C VAL A 112 -10.77 15.93 1.70
N PHE A 113 -9.93 15.12 2.35
CA PHE A 113 -8.69 14.60 1.80
C PHE A 113 -8.64 13.08 1.83
N LEU A 114 -8.14 12.49 0.76
CA LEU A 114 -7.76 11.08 0.73
C LEU A 114 -6.31 10.94 1.17
N CYS A 115 -6.07 10.12 2.18
CA CYS A 115 -4.75 9.70 2.60
C CYS A 115 -4.49 8.29 2.13
N SER A 116 -3.41 8.09 1.37
CA SER A 116 -3.11 6.79 0.80
C SER A 116 -1.61 6.53 0.70
N GLY A 117 -1.26 5.26 0.57
CA GLY A 117 0.10 4.80 0.41
C GLY A 117 0.36 3.54 1.23
N GLN A 118 1.58 3.41 1.74
CA GLN A 118 1.99 2.21 2.47
C GLN A 118 2.21 2.47 3.97
N SER A 119 3.12 1.73 4.60
CA SER A 119 3.28 1.62 6.05
C SER A 119 3.56 2.96 6.73
N ASN A 120 4.27 3.88 6.08
CA ASN A 120 4.49 5.22 6.63
C ASN A 120 3.24 6.11 6.63
N MET A 121 2.32 5.93 5.66
CA MET A 121 0.97 6.53 5.72
C MET A 121 0.10 5.82 6.76
N GLU A 122 0.23 4.51 6.88
CA GLU A 122 -0.56 3.68 7.80
C GLU A 122 -0.21 3.93 9.27
N TRP A 123 1.03 4.32 9.56
CA TRP A 123 1.60 4.41 10.89
C TRP A 123 0.70 5.16 11.88
N ASN A 124 0.47 4.57 13.06
CA ASN A 124 -0.49 5.10 14.01
C ASN A 124 0.08 6.24 14.87
N VAL A 125 -0.78 7.16 15.30
CA VAL A 125 -0.39 8.30 16.17
C VAL A 125 0.29 7.82 17.46
N GLN A 126 -0.20 6.75 18.09
CA GLN A 126 0.38 6.22 19.33
C GLN A 126 1.85 5.84 19.21
N GLY A 127 2.28 5.42 18.01
CA GLY A 127 3.66 5.04 17.70
C GLY A 127 4.55 6.20 17.27
N THR A 128 4.14 7.46 17.44
CA THR A 128 4.95 8.63 17.05
C THR A 128 5.65 9.28 18.23
N ILE A 129 6.74 10.01 17.96
CA ILE A 129 7.35 10.84 19.01
C ILE A 129 6.36 11.92 19.48
N GLY A 130 6.27 12.11 20.79
CA GLY A 130 5.34 13.08 21.39
C GLY A 130 3.85 12.68 21.33
N SER A 131 3.55 11.40 21.03
CA SER A 131 2.18 10.90 20.88
C SER A 131 1.30 11.13 22.11
N GLN A 132 1.84 10.98 23.33
CA GLN A 132 1.08 11.15 24.57
C GLN A 132 0.39 12.52 24.65
N GLY A 133 1.14 13.60 24.40
CA GLY A 133 0.58 14.96 24.40
C GLY A 133 -0.40 15.16 23.25
N ALA A 134 -0.05 14.67 22.05
CA ALA A 134 -0.91 14.79 20.88
C ALA A 134 -2.27 14.06 21.01
N ILE A 135 -2.30 12.93 21.72
CA ILE A 135 -3.49 12.14 22.02
C ILE A 135 -4.29 12.79 23.16
N ALA A 136 -3.64 13.21 24.25
CA ALA A 136 -4.33 13.81 25.39
C ALA A 136 -5.11 15.08 25.01
N THR A 137 -4.64 15.82 24.00
CA THR A 137 -5.28 17.05 23.51
C THR A 137 -6.00 16.87 22.18
N SER A 138 -6.33 15.64 21.76
CA SER A 138 -6.84 15.37 20.40
C SER A 138 -8.33 15.62 20.19
N LYS A 139 -9.08 15.93 21.24
CA LYS A 139 -10.53 16.16 21.15
C LYS A 139 -10.83 17.36 20.23
N ASP A 140 -11.44 17.08 19.08
CA ASP A 140 -11.75 18.09 18.07
C ASP A 140 -12.88 17.65 17.13
N ASP A 141 -14.09 18.18 17.33
CA ASP A 141 -15.28 17.82 16.55
C ASP A 141 -15.19 18.19 15.06
N ALA A 142 -14.25 19.07 14.70
CA ALA A 142 -14.00 19.53 13.34
C ALA A 142 -13.01 18.65 12.57
N ILE A 143 -12.32 17.69 13.22
CA ILE A 143 -11.43 16.73 12.55
C ILE A 143 -12.06 15.35 12.61
N ARG A 144 -12.25 14.74 11.44
CA ARG A 144 -12.92 13.45 11.33
C ARG A 144 -12.18 12.54 10.37
N MET A 145 -12.10 11.25 10.68
CA MET A 145 -11.43 10.26 9.85
C MET A 145 -12.31 9.05 9.61
N MET A 146 -12.34 8.57 8.38
CA MET A 146 -12.86 7.26 8.00
C MET A 146 -11.69 6.39 7.53
N THR A 147 -11.57 5.19 8.08
CA THR A 147 -10.52 4.24 7.69
C THR A 147 -11.12 3.13 6.83
N VAL A 148 -10.55 2.94 5.64
CA VAL A 148 -10.89 1.85 4.73
C VAL A 148 -10.13 0.61 5.15
N ALA A 149 -10.83 -0.51 5.32
CA ALA A 149 -10.20 -1.77 5.69
C ALA A 149 -9.25 -2.27 4.60
N LYS A 150 -8.16 -2.91 5.03
CA LYS A 150 -7.24 -3.60 4.14
C LYS A 150 -7.94 -4.78 3.47
N THR A 151 -8.19 -4.66 2.19
CA THR A 151 -8.85 -5.68 1.38
C THR A 151 -8.47 -5.51 -0.09
N GLN A 152 -8.69 -6.54 -0.90
CA GLN A 152 -8.32 -6.55 -2.30
C GLN A 152 -9.43 -7.11 -3.19
N SER A 153 -9.42 -6.74 -4.46
CA SER A 153 -10.36 -7.25 -5.45
C SER A 153 -9.73 -7.28 -6.84
N LEU A 154 -10.04 -8.32 -7.62
CA LEU A 154 -9.60 -8.43 -9.00
C LEU A 154 -10.41 -7.54 -9.96
N THR A 155 -11.57 -7.08 -9.52
CA THR A 155 -12.44 -6.17 -10.28
C THR A 155 -12.84 -4.98 -9.43
N PRO A 156 -13.02 -3.78 -10.01
CA PRO A 156 -13.48 -2.61 -9.26
C PRO A 156 -14.77 -2.90 -8.51
N SER A 157 -14.79 -2.61 -7.22
CA SER A 157 -16.00 -2.70 -6.40
C SER A 157 -16.71 -1.36 -6.34
N ASP A 158 -18.04 -1.39 -6.31
CA ASP A 158 -18.92 -0.23 -6.16
C ASP A 158 -19.28 0.08 -4.70
N LYS A 159 -18.80 -0.74 -3.76
CA LYS A 159 -19.03 -0.64 -2.31
C LYS A 159 -17.82 -1.10 -1.52
N PHE A 160 -17.73 -0.74 -0.24
CA PHE A 160 -16.64 -1.25 0.58
C PHE A 160 -16.86 -2.73 0.88
N LEU A 161 -15.78 -3.51 0.85
CA LEU A 161 -15.85 -4.96 1.14
C LEU A 161 -15.91 -5.25 2.64
N SER A 162 -15.66 -4.24 3.47
CA SER A 162 -15.79 -4.27 4.92
C SER A 162 -16.45 -2.96 5.38
N PRO A 163 -17.18 -2.97 6.52
CA PRO A 163 -17.79 -1.77 7.06
C PRO A 163 -16.76 -0.65 7.28
N VAL A 164 -17.16 0.58 6.93
CA VAL A 164 -16.38 1.81 7.17
C VAL A 164 -17.17 2.75 8.04
N HIS A 165 -16.49 3.52 8.90
CA HIS A 165 -17.11 4.46 9.82
C HIS A 165 -16.35 5.78 9.88
N TRP A 166 -17.08 6.90 9.82
CA TRP A 166 -16.52 8.20 10.17
C TRP A 166 -16.43 8.32 11.69
N GLN A 167 -15.26 8.71 12.17
CA GLN A 167 -14.98 8.90 13.59
C GLN A 167 -14.52 10.34 13.82
N VAL A 168 -14.96 10.93 14.93
CA VAL A 168 -14.51 12.24 15.41
C VAL A 168 -13.19 12.11 16.15
N ALA A 169 -12.32 13.13 16.07
CA ALA A 169 -11.05 13.13 16.76
C ALA A 169 -11.27 13.23 18.28
N SER A 170 -10.78 12.22 19.00
CA SER A 170 -10.80 12.18 20.46
C SER A 170 -9.62 11.35 21.00
N PRO A 171 -9.32 11.42 22.31
CA PRO A 171 -8.28 10.59 22.91
C PRO A 171 -8.51 9.08 22.74
N GLU A 172 -9.75 8.66 22.48
CA GLU A 172 -10.14 7.26 22.26
C GLU A 172 -9.94 6.81 20.81
N THR A 173 -10.09 7.70 19.82
CA THR A 173 -10.03 7.35 18.39
C THR A 173 -8.65 7.61 17.78
N VAL A 174 -8.06 8.77 18.08
CA VAL A 174 -6.79 9.24 17.50
C VAL A 174 -5.60 8.29 17.68
N PRO A 175 -5.43 7.54 18.79
CA PRO A 175 -4.27 6.65 18.94
C PRO A 175 -4.04 5.71 17.77
N ASN A 176 -5.12 5.22 17.15
CA ASN A 176 -5.11 4.23 16.05
C ASN A 176 -5.31 4.84 14.65
N TRP A 177 -5.39 6.17 14.55
CA TRP A 177 -5.48 6.85 13.25
C TRP A 177 -4.13 6.94 12.58
N SER A 178 -4.13 7.12 11.25
CA SER A 178 -2.92 7.50 10.50
C SER A 178 -2.35 8.79 11.08
N ALA A 179 -1.10 8.73 11.52
CA ALA A 179 -0.41 9.86 12.12
C ALA A 179 -0.18 10.99 11.13
N VAL A 180 0.22 10.66 9.90
CA VAL A 180 0.46 11.64 8.83
C VAL A 180 -0.82 12.42 8.54
N CYS A 181 -1.95 11.72 8.38
CA CYS A 181 -3.25 12.34 8.14
C CYS A 181 -3.71 13.22 9.29
N TYR A 182 -3.63 12.70 10.52
CA TYR A 182 -4.06 13.43 11.70
C TYR A 182 -3.24 14.71 11.90
N TYR A 183 -1.91 14.63 11.83
CA TYR A 183 -1.05 15.79 12.01
C TYR A 183 -1.19 16.81 10.87
N TYR A 184 -1.43 16.35 9.64
CA TYR A 184 -1.81 17.22 8.53
C TYR A 184 -3.10 18.00 8.83
N ALA A 185 -4.19 17.30 9.20
CA ALA A 185 -5.47 17.95 9.48
C ALA A 185 -5.39 18.90 10.68
N ARG A 186 -4.65 18.53 11.72
CA ARG A 186 -4.41 19.38 12.88
C ARG A 186 -3.73 20.70 12.50
N GLU A 187 -2.69 20.64 11.67
CA GLU A 187 -1.99 21.84 11.20
C GLU A 187 -2.84 22.64 10.21
N LEU A 188 -3.58 21.98 9.32
CA LEU A 188 -4.45 22.64 8.36
C LEU A 188 -5.60 23.36 9.06
N LYS A 189 -6.26 22.73 10.04
CA LYS A 189 -7.31 23.37 10.83
C LYS A 189 -6.77 24.62 11.54
N ARG A 190 -5.56 24.56 12.10
CA ARG A 190 -4.92 25.71 12.76
C ARG A 190 -4.76 26.93 11.83
N THR A 191 -4.58 26.70 10.53
CA THR A 191 -4.22 27.74 9.55
C THR A 191 -5.39 28.17 8.65
N ILE A 192 -6.25 27.24 8.23
CA ILE A 192 -7.41 27.48 7.36
C ILE A 192 -8.72 27.61 8.16
N ASN A 193 -8.80 26.98 9.33
CA ASN A 193 -9.93 27.04 10.26
C ASN A 193 -11.28 26.62 9.68
N VAL A 194 -11.32 25.45 9.03
CA VAL A 194 -12.56 24.78 8.56
C VAL A 194 -12.56 23.32 9.03
N PRO A 195 -13.73 22.64 9.06
CA PRO A 195 -13.77 21.19 9.28
C PRO A 195 -12.93 20.43 8.25
N VAL A 196 -12.25 19.39 8.70
CA VAL A 196 -11.37 18.55 7.86
C VAL A 196 -11.81 17.09 7.97
N GLY A 197 -12.14 16.51 6.81
CA GLY A 197 -12.44 15.10 6.65
C GLY A 197 -11.26 14.35 6.05
N LEU A 198 -10.91 13.21 6.63
CA LEU A 198 -9.82 12.35 6.17
C LEU A 198 -10.36 10.98 5.81
N ILE A 199 -10.04 10.48 4.63
CA ILE A 199 -10.29 9.09 4.23
C ILE A 199 -8.93 8.40 4.22
N ASN A 200 -8.69 7.47 5.16
CA ASN A 200 -7.45 6.70 5.21
C ASN A 200 -7.61 5.38 4.44
N ALA A 201 -6.89 5.23 3.33
CA ALA A 201 -6.80 4.01 2.55
C ALA A 201 -5.31 3.67 2.34
N SER A 202 -4.70 2.99 3.31
CA SER A 202 -3.27 2.67 3.29
C SER A 202 -3.00 1.20 3.61
N TRP A 203 -1.97 0.63 2.98
CA TRP A 203 -1.53 -0.74 3.28
C TRP A 203 -0.01 -0.88 3.18
N GLY A 204 0.63 -1.18 4.30
CA GLY A 204 2.05 -1.51 4.41
C GLY A 204 2.56 -2.54 3.40
N GLY A 205 3.78 -2.32 2.91
CA GLY A 205 4.44 -3.19 1.94
C GLY A 205 3.95 -3.03 0.49
N SER A 206 2.93 -2.20 0.23
CA SER A 206 2.41 -2.02 -1.13
C SER A 206 3.33 -1.23 -2.05
N ASN A 207 3.50 -1.73 -3.28
CA ASN A 207 4.00 -0.98 -4.42
C ASN A 207 2.94 0.01 -4.91
N ILE A 208 3.30 0.89 -5.85
CA ILE A 208 2.33 1.82 -6.48
C ILE A 208 1.31 1.15 -7.41
N ARG A 209 1.68 0.04 -8.08
CA ARG A 209 0.86 -0.60 -9.13
C ARG A 209 -0.50 -1.14 -8.64
N PRO A 210 -0.63 -1.75 -7.45
CA PRO A 210 -1.93 -2.12 -6.90
C PRO A 210 -2.90 -0.95 -6.71
N TRP A 211 -2.41 0.29 -6.57
CA TRP A 211 -3.22 1.49 -6.34
C TRP A 211 -3.67 2.20 -7.62
N MET A 212 -3.36 1.63 -8.79
CA MET A 212 -3.74 2.15 -10.11
C MET A 212 -4.85 1.30 -10.72
N SER A 213 -5.79 1.93 -11.42
CA SER A 213 -6.81 1.21 -12.19
C SER A 213 -6.19 0.39 -13.33
N GLU A 214 -6.93 -0.62 -13.82
CA GLU A 214 -6.55 -1.37 -15.02
C GLU A 214 -6.24 -0.42 -16.18
N LYS A 215 -7.10 0.58 -16.40
CA LYS A 215 -6.94 1.56 -17.47
C LYS A 215 -5.61 2.30 -17.34
N ALA A 216 -5.29 2.78 -16.13
CA ALA A 216 -4.05 3.51 -15.90
C ALA A 216 -2.82 2.63 -16.13
N LEU A 217 -2.85 1.37 -15.70
CA LEU A 217 -1.75 0.43 -15.94
C LEU A 217 -1.57 0.12 -17.43
N ARG A 218 -2.66 -0.05 -18.20
CA ARG A 218 -2.60 -0.21 -19.66
C ARG A 218 -2.03 1.03 -20.34
N ASP A 219 -2.49 2.23 -19.97
CA ASP A 219 -2.02 3.51 -20.50
C ASP A 219 -0.53 3.75 -20.21
N ASN A 220 -0.03 3.26 -19.06
CA ASN A 220 1.38 3.37 -18.72
C ASN A 220 2.24 2.40 -19.54
N GLY A 221 1.70 1.24 -19.91
CA GLY A 221 2.38 0.22 -20.71
C GLY A 221 3.31 -0.69 -19.89
N GLY A 222 3.59 -1.88 -20.44
CA GLY A 222 4.44 -2.92 -19.83
C GLY A 222 3.69 -3.95 -18.99
N TYR A 223 2.35 -3.85 -18.86
CA TYR A 223 1.56 -4.72 -17.97
C TYR A 223 0.44 -5.49 -18.67
N ASN A 224 0.28 -5.39 -19.99
CA ASN A 224 -0.87 -5.96 -20.71
C ASN A 224 -1.01 -7.48 -20.50
N ASP A 225 0.07 -8.24 -20.67
CA ASP A 225 0.03 -9.70 -20.51
C ASP A 225 -0.34 -10.11 -19.07
N GLN A 226 0.12 -9.35 -18.08
CA GLN A 226 -0.20 -9.59 -16.67
C GLN A 226 -1.65 -9.24 -16.36
N LEU A 227 -2.18 -8.14 -16.91
CA LEU A 227 -3.59 -7.76 -16.75
C LEU A 227 -4.53 -8.76 -17.45
N ASP A 228 -4.15 -9.25 -18.62
CA ASP A 228 -4.89 -10.29 -19.34
C ASP A 228 -4.84 -11.62 -18.57
N LEU A 229 -3.72 -11.92 -17.90
CA LEU A 229 -3.61 -13.06 -16.99
C LEU A 229 -4.51 -12.92 -15.75
N ILE A 230 -4.65 -11.72 -15.17
CA ILE A 230 -5.63 -11.50 -14.08
C ILE A 230 -7.06 -11.74 -14.58
N THR A 231 -7.40 -11.22 -15.76
CA THR A 231 -8.72 -11.43 -16.38
C THR A 231 -9.00 -12.92 -16.59
N PHE A 232 -7.98 -13.67 -17.03
CA PHE A 232 -8.07 -15.12 -17.20
C PHE A 232 -8.22 -15.83 -15.84
N TYR A 233 -7.40 -15.49 -14.86
CA TYR A 233 -7.45 -16.04 -13.50
C TYR A 233 -8.81 -15.80 -12.82
N ALA A 234 -9.41 -14.61 -12.99
CA ALA A 234 -10.73 -14.30 -12.44
C ALA A 234 -11.85 -15.18 -13.03
N ARG A 235 -11.68 -15.71 -14.25
CA ARG A 235 -12.63 -16.63 -14.91
C ARG A 235 -12.37 -18.08 -14.53
N ASP A 236 -11.10 -18.47 -14.46
CA ASP A 236 -10.66 -19.81 -14.08
C ASP A 236 -9.38 -19.74 -13.25
N ALA A 237 -9.54 -19.72 -11.93
CA ALA A 237 -8.43 -19.57 -10.99
C ALA A 237 -7.44 -20.76 -11.07
N SER A 238 -7.91 -21.96 -11.39
CA SER A 238 -7.04 -23.15 -11.48
C SER A 238 -6.17 -23.10 -12.72
N ALA A 239 -6.77 -22.77 -13.88
CA ALA A 239 -6.02 -22.59 -15.11
C ALA A 239 -5.08 -21.37 -15.02
N GLY A 240 -5.52 -20.27 -14.40
CA GLY A 240 -4.71 -19.09 -14.16
C GLY A 240 -3.50 -19.39 -13.28
N THR A 241 -3.69 -20.13 -12.19
CA THR A 241 -2.60 -20.61 -11.31
C THR A 241 -1.62 -21.50 -12.08
N THR A 242 -2.14 -22.41 -12.91
CA THR A 242 -1.29 -23.27 -13.76
C THR A 242 -0.42 -22.44 -14.70
N ARG A 243 -1.01 -21.45 -15.38
CA ARG A 243 -0.28 -20.56 -16.29
C ARG A 243 0.75 -19.71 -15.56
N TRP A 244 0.42 -19.20 -14.38
CA TRP A 244 1.34 -18.45 -13.52
C TRP A 244 2.52 -19.31 -13.08
N GLY A 245 2.26 -20.52 -12.58
CA GLY A 245 3.30 -21.46 -12.18
C GLY A 245 4.27 -21.78 -13.32
N ALA A 246 3.80 -21.95 -14.56
CA ALA A 246 4.68 -22.12 -15.71
C ALA A 246 5.60 -20.90 -15.95
N GLY A 247 5.10 -19.68 -15.71
CA GLY A 247 5.90 -18.46 -15.71
C GLY A 247 6.97 -18.44 -14.61
N PHE A 248 6.61 -18.87 -13.40
CA PHE A 248 7.57 -19.05 -12.30
C PHE A 248 8.66 -20.06 -12.68
N GLU A 249 8.29 -21.21 -13.25
CA GLU A 249 9.24 -22.25 -13.66
C GLU A 249 10.21 -21.75 -14.73
N THR A 250 9.72 -20.93 -15.67
CA THR A 250 10.55 -20.26 -16.69
C THR A 250 11.53 -19.27 -16.06
N TRP A 251 11.06 -18.48 -15.09
CA TRP A 251 11.91 -17.57 -14.34
C TRP A 251 13.00 -18.32 -13.55
N TRP A 252 12.63 -19.42 -12.88
CA TRP A 252 13.57 -20.25 -12.14
C TRP A 252 14.67 -20.81 -13.05
N ALA A 253 14.28 -21.36 -14.21
CA ALA A 253 15.22 -21.88 -15.18
C ALA A 253 16.21 -20.81 -15.68
N ALA A 254 15.73 -19.58 -15.90
CA ALA A 254 16.56 -18.47 -16.36
C ALA A 254 17.55 -17.95 -15.31
N ASN A 255 17.24 -18.06 -14.02
CA ASN A 255 18.04 -17.46 -12.93
C ASN A 255 18.86 -18.47 -12.13
N VAL A 256 18.47 -19.75 -12.13
CA VAL A 256 19.08 -20.80 -11.31
C VAL A 256 19.59 -21.98 -12.17
N GLY A 257 18.93 -22.24 -13.30
CA GLY A 257 19.21 -23.35 -14.20
C GLY A 257 18.07 -24.38 -14.27
N GLU A 258 18.23 -25.41 -15.09
CA GLU A 258 17.15 -26.35 -15.46
C GLU A 258 16.69 -27.32 -14.35
N GLY A 259 17.27 -27.23 -13.14
CA GLY A 259 16.84 -28.03 -12.00
C GLY A 259 15.38 -27.75 -11.64
N LYS A 260 14.62 -28.81 -11.34
CA LYS A 260 13.17 -28.74 -11.02
C LYS A 260 12.88 -29.23 -9.60
N PRO A 261 13.13 -28.41 -8.55
CA PRO A 261 12.87 -28.79 -7.15
C PRO A 261 11.41 -29.21 -6.87
N TRP A 262 10.46 -28.75 -7.70
CA TRP A 262 9.05 -29.13 -7.62
C TRP A 262 8.73 -30.51 -8.21
N ALA A 263 9.61 -31.07 -9.06
CA ALA A 263 9.39 -32.33 -9.77
C ALA A 263 10.01 -33.54 -9.04
N VAL A 264 9.79 -33.64 -7.73
CA VAL A 264 10.35 -34.67 -6.85
C VAL A 264 9.36 -35.81 -6.58
N THR A 265 9.91 -36.98 -6.23
CA THR A 265 9.17 -38.15 -5.76
C THR A 265 9.37 -38.34 -4.25
N ALA A 266 8.49 -39.10 -3.59
CA ALA A 266 8.67 -39.45 -2.18
C ALA A 266 10.04 -40.08 -1.88
N LYS A 267 10.58 -40.86 -2.83
CA LYS A 267 11.92 -41.47 -2.72
C LYS A 267 13.04 -40.42 -2.81
N SER A 268 12.96 -39.48 -3.76
CA SER A 268 14.01 -38.48 -3.94
C SER A 268 14.03 -37.43 -2.82
N LEU A 269 12.93 -37.24 -2.10
CA LEU A 269 12.87 -36.36 -0.92
C LEU A 269 13.75 -36.84 0.24
N ALA A 270 14.22 -38.08 0.23
CA ALA A 270 15.14 -38.57 1.26
C ALA A 270 16.49 -37.82 1.29
N SER A 271 16.88 -37.15 0.19
CA SER A 271 18.09 -36.31 0.14
C SER A 271 17.87 -34.88 0.65
N TRP A 272 16.63 -34.52 1.01
CA TRP A 272 16.30 -33.22 1.61
C TRP A 272 16.35 -33.32 3.13
N ASP A 273 16.72 -32.22 3.77
CA ASP A 273 16.77 -32.12 5.22
C ASP A 273 15.37 -32.23 5.82
N LYS A 274 15.28 -32.80 7.03
CA LYS A 274 14.00 -32.87 7.76
C LYS A 274 13.66 -31.51 8.33
N VAL A 275 12.42 -31.07 8.16
CA VAL A 275 11.92 -29.91 8.90
C VAL A 275 11.94 -30.25 10.40
N PRO A 276 12.65 -29.49 11.26
CA PRO A 276 12.74 -29.80 12.68
C PRO A 276 11.39 -29.71 13.40
N ASP A 277 10.63 -28.64 13.13
CA ASP A 277 9.31 -28.42 13.69
C ASP A 277 8.47 -27.55 12.72
N ILE A 278 7.50 -28.17 12.04
CA ILE A 278 6.67 -27.47 11.05
C ILE A 278 5.69 -26.47 11.68
N SER A 279 5.46 -26.52 13.00
CA SER A 279 4.63 -25.54 13.71
C SER A 279 5.37 -24.23 13.97
N LYS A 280 6.70 -24.21 13.80
CA LYS A 280 7.56 -23.06 14.07
C LYS A 280 8.13 -22.48 12.78
N ASN A 281 8.30 -21.15 12.76
CA ASN A 281 9.05 -20.49 11.69
C ASN A 281 10.52 -20.97 11.69
N TRP A 282 11.21 -20.76 10.57
CA TRP A 282 12.55 -21.33 10.40
C TRP A 282 13.60 -20.70 11.33
N GLU A 283 13.38 -19.49 11.84
CA GLU A 283 14.23 -18.83 12.84
C GLU A 283 14.20 -19.57 14.19
N GLN A 284 13.10 -20.27 14.46
CA GLN A 284 12.87 -21.01 15.71
C GLN A 284 13.24 -22.49 15.63
N TRP A 285 13.80 -22.95 14.52
CA TRP A 285 14.24 -24.35 14.36
C TRP A 285 15.50 -24.71 15.15
N GLY A 286 16.17 -23.72 15.75
CA GLY A 286 17.44 -23.94 16.48
C GLY A 286 18.63 -24.23 15.56
N LEU A 287 18.48 -23.97 14.25
CA LEU A 287 19.52 -24.08 13.24
C LEU A 287 20.14 -22.69 13.05
N GLY A 288 21.39 -22.51 13.50
CA GLY A 288 22.02 -21.19 13.62
C GLY A 288 22.10 -20.36 12.33
N GLU A 289 22.08 -21.02 11.17
CA GLU A 289 22.05 -20.38 9.85
C GLU A 289 20.72 -19.67 9.51
N PHE A 290 19.65 -19.98 10.25
CA PHE A 290 18.30 -19.42 10.04
C PHE A 290 17.87 -18.38 11.08
N THR A 291 18.66 -18.10 12.13
CA THR A 291 18.28 -17.22 13.26
C THR A 291 17.84 -15.80 12.87
N ALA A 292 18.25 -15.30 11.69
CA ALA A 292 17.85 -14.01 11.14
C ALA A 292 17.87 -14.07 9.59
N TYR A 293 17.20 -15.06 9.03
CA TYR A 293 17.27 -15.37 7.60
C TYR A 293 16.06 -14.85 6.83
N ASN A 294 16.30 -13.83 6.00
CA ASN A 294 15.39 -13.47 4.91
C ASN A 294 15.86 -14.15 3.62
N GLY A 295 14.95 -14.79 2.90
CA GLY A 295 15.25 -15.52 1.67
C GLY A 295 14.23 -16.60 1.34
N GLY A 296 14.60 -17.49 0.42
CA GLY A 296 13.75 -18.60 -0.02
C GLY A 296 14.11 -19.94 0.61
N LEU A 297 13.09 -20.75 0.87
CA LEU A 297 13.19 -22.16 1.21
C LEU A 297 12.20 -22.96 0.37
N TRP A 298 12.66 -24.08 -0.15
CA TRP A 298 11.80 -25.12 -0.66
C TRP A 298 11.33 -25.99 0.51
N TYR A 299 10.02 -26.20 0.63
CA TYR A 299 9.43 -27.22 1.47
C TYR A 299 8.86 -28.34 0.63
N ALA A 300 8.85 -29.55 1.15
CA ALA A 300 8.13 -30.66 0.56
C ALA A 300 7.46 -31.52 1.62
N ALA A 301 6.26 -32.01 1.34
CA ALA A 301 5.53 -32.95 2.16
C ALA A 301 4.97 -34.09 1.32
N THR A 302 4.68 -35.23 1.95
CA THR A 302 4.09 -36.40 1.32
C THR A 302 2.68 -36.64 1.84
N VAL A 303 1.86 -37.31 1.02
CA VAL A 303 0.58 -37.88 1.46
C VAL A 303 0.26 -39.12 0.64
N LYS A 304 -0.15 -40.19 1.33
CA LYS A 304 -0.52 -41.45 0.69
C LYS A 304 -2.03 -41.61 0.63
N LEU A 305 -2.56 -41.82 -0.56
CA LEU A 305 -4.01 -41.85 -0.82
C LEU A 305 -4.47 -43.20 -1.35
N THR A 306 -5.66 -43.62 -0.93
CA THR A 306 -6.39 -44.68 -1.63
C THR A 306 -6.88 -44.18 -3.00
N ALA A 307 -7.28 -45.10 -3.88
CA ALA A 307 -7.84 -44.73 -5.18
C ALA A 307 -9.14 -43.90 -5.09
N ALA A 308 -9.95 -44.13 -4.04
CA ALA A 308 -11.14 -43.33 -3.77
C ALA A 308 -10.77 -41.91 -3.31
N GLN A 309 -9.84 -41.80 -2.36
CA GLN A 309 -9.37 -40.50 -1.87
C GLN A 309 -8.71 -39.66 -2.98
N ALA A 310 -7.88 -40.26 -3.83
CA ALA A 310 -7.24 -39.54 -4.94
C ALA A 310 -8.22 -38.87 -5.91
N LYS A 311 -9.46 -39.37 -6.01
CA LYS A 311 -10.53 -38.78 -6.83
C LYS A 311 -11.38 -37.75 -6.09
N GLY A 312 -11.35 -37.74 -4.75
CA GLY A 312 -12.33 -37.04 -3.91
C GLY A 312 -11.80 -35.81 -3.14
N ALA A 313 -10.48 -35.61 -3.06
CA ALA A 313 -9.93 -34.43 -2.39
C ALA A 313 -10.19 -33.16 -3.22
N THR A 314 -10.67 -32.12 -2.58
CA THR A 314 -11.06 -30.86 -3.24
C THR A 314 -10.15 -29.70 -2.88
N THR A 315 -9.48 -29.77 -1.71
CA THR A 315 -8.75 -28.64 -1.14
C THR A 315 -7.43 -29.10 -0.51
N LEU A 316 -6.37 -28.32 -0.73
CA LEU A 316 -5.08 -28.42 -0.05
C LEU A 316 -4.95 -27.28 0.96
N ASN A 317 -4.76 -27.62 2.23
CA ASN A 317 -4.48 -26.67 3.31
C ASN A 317 -3.02 -26.80 3.74
N LEU A 318 -2.32 -25.67 3.82
CA LEU A 318 -0.90 -25.65 4.21
C LEU A 318 -0.62 -24.85 5.50
N GLY A 319 -1.66 -24.38 6.16
CA GLY A 319 -1.54 -23.47 7.30
C GLY A 319 -1.00 -22.11 6.86
N THR A 320 -0.34 -21.42 7.79
CA THR A 320 0.23 -20.10 7.54
C THR A 320 1.60 -20.23 6.88
N ILE A 321 1.81 -19.42 5.83
CA ILE A 321 3.11 -19.29 5.17
C ILE A 321 3.45 -17.81 5.04
N ASP A 322 4.66 -17.45 5.41
CA ASP A 322 5.17 -16.07 5.34
C ASP A 322 6.35 -15.99 4.36
N GLU A 323 6.40 -15.04 3.42
CA GLU A 323 5.36 -14.07 3.01
C GLU A 323 4.63 -14.53 1.74
N ILE A 324 5.36 -15.19 0.83
CA ILE A 324 4.91 -15.60 -0.51
C ILE A 324 5.07 -17.11 -0.63
N ASP A 325 4.12 -17.76 -1.30
CA ASP A 325 4.34 -19.11 -1.80
C ASP A 325 3.96 -19.31 -3.27
N GLN A 326 4.73 -20.16 -3.93
CA GLN A 326 4.29 -20.92 -5.10
C GLN A 326 4.23 -22.40 -4.70
N THR A 327 3.12 -23.07 -4.98
CA THR A 327 2.86 -24.45 -4.56
C THR A 327 2.62 -25.35 -5.78
N TRP A 328 3.17 -26.57 -5.71
CA TRP A 328 2.99 -27.64 -6.68
C TRP A 328 2.46 -28.92 -6.02
N VAL A 329 1.63 -29.65 -6.76
CA VAL A 329 1.16 -30.99 -6.42
C VAL A 329 1.65 -31.94 -7.50
N ASN A 330 2.42 -32.96 -7.13
CA ASN A 330 3.00 -33.94 -8.06
C ASN A 330 3.75 -33.28 -9.25
N GLY A 331 4.48 -32.19 -8.97
CA GLY A 331 5.24 -31.43 -9.98
C GLY A 331 4.40 -30.52 -10.87
N LYS A 332 3.09 -30.38 -10.64
CA LYS A 332 2.22 -29.45 -11.37
C LYS A 332 1.84 -28.26 -10.49
N PRO A 333 1.85 -27.02 -11.00
CA PRO A 333 1.44 -25.86 -10.22
C PRO A 333 0.00 -26.02 -9.70
N ALA A 334 -0.22 -25.66 -8.44
CA ALA A 334 -1.48 -25.88 -7.75
C ALA A 334 -1.94 -24.68 -6.91
N GLY A 335 -1.02 -23.80 -6.49
CA GLY A 335 -1.36 -22.65 -5.67
C GLY A 335 -0.35 -21.53 -5.77
N TYR A 336 -0.84 -20.32 -5.55
CA TYR A 336 -0.02 -19.14 -5.26
C TYR A 336 -0.79 -18.28 -4.28
N THR A 337 -0.13 -17.76 -3.26
CA THR A 337 -0.66 -16.73 -2.37
C THR A 337 0.48 -15.93 -1.79
N SER A 338 0.19 -14.69 -1.45
CA SER A 338 1.08 -13.81 -0.71
C SER A 338 0.33 -13.12 0.40
N GLY A 339 1.08 -12.60 1.37
CA GLY A 339 0.54 -11.95 2.54
C GLY A 339 1.09 -12.62 3.80
N ALA A 340 1.78 -11.81 4.59
CA ALA A 340 2.32 -12.23 5.87
C ALA A 340 1.22 -12.83 6.75
N GLY A 341 1.51 -13.96 7.38
CA GLY A 341 0.57 -14.63 8.28
C GLY A 341 -0.70 -15.24 7.63
N THR A 342 -0.92 -15.11 6.32
CA THR A 342 -2.17 -15.53 5.68
C THR A 342 -2.24 -17.06 5.52
N PRO A 343 -3.33 -17.74 5.95
CA PRO A 343 -3.47 -19.18 5.71
C PRO A 343 -3.57 -19.51 4.21
N ARG A 344 -2.91 -20.59 3.78
CA ARG A 344 -2.93 -21.06 2.39
C ARG A 344 -3.94 -22.18 2.21
N VAL A 345 -4.93 -21.92 1.36
CA VAL A 345 -6.03 -22.83 1.04
C VAL A 345 -6.23 -22.86 -0.47
N TYR A 346 -5.90 -23.98 -1.11
CA TYR A 346 -5.92 -24.13 -2.56
C TYR A 346 -6.95 -25.14 -3.01
N LYS A 347 -7.84 -24.72 -3.91
CA LYS A 347 -8.72 -25.66 -4.63
C LYS A 347 -7.89 -26.47 -5.61
N LEU A 348 -8.02 -27.79 -5.53
CA LEU A 348 -7.30 -28.70 -6.41
C LEU A 348 -8.14 -29.03 -7.65
N PRO A 349 -7.57 -29.00 -8.87
CA PRO A 349 -8.27 -29.47 -10.05
C PRO A 349 -8.45 -30.99 -10.00
N THR A 350 -9.50 -31.48 -10.66
CA THR A 350 -9.72 -32.92 -10.85
C THR A 350 -8.49 -33.57 -11.49
N GLY A 351 -8.00 -34.66 -10.90
CA GLY A 351 -6.82 -35.38 -11.38
C GLY A 351 -5.47 -34.78 -10.95
N ALA A 352 -5.44 -33.79 -10.04
CA ALA A 352 -4.20 -33.31 -9.43
C ALA A 352 -3.49 -34.39 -8.59
N LEU A 353 -4.26 -35.31 -8.01
CA LEU A 353 -3.80 -36.35 -7.11
C LEU A 353 -3.89 -37.74 -7.76
N LYS A 354 -3.08 -38.66 -7.25
CA LYS A 354 -3.03 -40.06 -7.69
C LYS A 354 -3.12 -41.02 -6.50
N ALA A 355 -3.55 -42.26 -6.75
CA ALA A 355 -3.49 -43.30 -5.74
C ALA A 355 -2.03 -43.60 -5.37
N GLY A 356 -1.79 -43.93 -4.11
CA GLY A 356 -0.45 -44.09 -3.55
C GLY A 356 0.16 -42.74 -3.15
N ASP A 357 1.47 -42.61 -3.35
CA ASP A 357 2.24 -41.47 -2.84
C ASP A 357 2.05 -40.23 -3.71
N ASN A 358 1.78 -39.10 -3.06
CA ASN A 358 1.72 -37.77 -3.65
C ASN A 358 2.76 -36.87 -2.99
N THR A 359 3.30 -35.93 -3.75
CA THR A 359 4.22 -34.89 -3.25
C THR A 359 3.57 -33.52 -3.34
N ILE A 360 3.74 -32.74 -2.28
CA ILE A 360 3.38 -31.32 -2.20
C ILE A 360 4.69 -30.56 -2.05
N VAL A 361 4.99 -29.65 -2.96
CA VAL A 361 6.21 -28.82 -2.91
C VAL A 361 5.82 -27.36 -2.86
N ILE A 362 6.51 -26.60 -2.02
CA ILE A 362 6.25 -25.18 -1.78
C ILE A 362 7.58 -24.44 -1.93
N ASN A 363 7.61 -23.39 -2.75
CA ASN A 363 8.64 -22.38 -2.66
C ASN A 363 8.11 -21.29 -1.73
N ALA A 364 8.62 -21.24 -0.50
CA ALA A 364 8.27 -20.20 0.47
C ALA A 364 9.38 -19.14 0.46
N VAL A 365 8.99 -17.87 0.38
CA VAL A 365 9.90 -16.74 0.36
C VAL A 365 9.47 -15.72 1.38
N ASP A 366 10.38 -15.39 2.29
CA ASP A 366 10.25 -14.29 3.21
C ASP A 366 11.24 -13.18 2.82
N THR A 367 10.74 -11.94 2.85
CA THR A 367 11.52 -10.75 2.54
C THR A 367 11.88 -9.96 3.79
N TRP A 368 11.18 -10.18 4.91
CA TRP A 368 11.39 -9.48 6.16
C TRP A 368 10.68 -10.15 7.33
N GLY A 369 11.44 -10.45 8.40
CA GLY A 369 10.87 -10.84 9.68
C GLY A 369 11.07 -12.32 9.96
N ALA A 370 9.99 -13.02 10.31
CA ALA A 370 10.01 -14.45 10.62
C ALA A 370 9.37 -15.24 9.48
N GLY A 371 10.14 -16.10 8.83
CA GLY A 371 9.74 -16.73 7.58
C GLY A 371 9.32 -18.19 7.68
N GLY A 372 8.65 -18.65 6.61
CA GLY A 372 8.37 -20.06 6.37
C GLY A 372 6.97 -20.51 6.74
N VAL A 373 6.80 -21.82 6.87
CA VAL A 373 5.53 -22.46 7.23
C VAL A 373 5.46 -22.61 8.75
N TYR A 374 4.42 -22.06 9.40
CA TYR A 374 4.31 -22.08 10.86
C TYR A 374 2.86 -22.03 11.39
N GLY A 375 2.72 -22.10 12.72
CA GLY A 375 1.46 -22.06 13.45
C GLY A 375 0.72 -23.40 13.51
N ASP A 376 -0.46 -23.37 14.13
CA ASP A 376 -1.29 -24.56 14.39
C ASP A 376 -2.34 -24.81 13.30
N GLY A 377 -2.25 -24.08 12.18
CA GLY A 377 -3.17 -24.23 11.06
C GLY A 377 -3.14 -25.63 10.42
N PRO A 378 -4.24 -26.05 9.77
CA PRO A 378 -4.32 -27.37 9.16
C PRO A 378 -3.33 -27.54 8.00
N ARG A 379 -2.62 -28.67 8.02
CA ARG A 379 -1.69 -29.12 6.97
C ARG A 379 -2.17 -30.44 6.40
N ASN A 380 -3.20 -30.39 5.57
CA ASN A 380 -3.94 -31.58 5.14
C ASN A 380 -4.60 -31.38 3.76
N LEU A 381 -5.07 -32.48 3.20
CA LEU A 381 -6.08 -32.48 2.15
C LEU A 381 -7.47 -32.55 2.81
N SER A 382 -8.41 -31.72 2.35
CA SER A 382 -9.83 -31.80 2.72
C SER A 382 -10.68 -32.33 1.57
N PHE A 383 -11.73 -33.05 1.94
CA PHE A 383 -12.65 -33.75 1.05
C PHE A 383 -14.05 -33.18 1.18
N ALA A 384 -14.90 -33.41 0.16
CA ALA A 384 -16.26 -32.87 0.13
C ALA A 384 -17.16 -33.39 1.27
N ASP A 385 -16.85 -34.56 1.83
CA ASP A 385 -17.55 -35.16 2.96
C ASP A 385 -17.06 -34.64 4.34
N GLY A 386 -16.14 -33.68 4.35
CA GLY A 386 -15.55 -33.10 5.56
C GLY A 386 -14.42 -33.93 6.17
N THR A 387 -14.09 -35.10 5.61
CA THR A 387 -12.92 -35.86 6.05
C THR A 387 -11.62 -35.15 5.63
N THR A 388 -10.51 -35.49 6.28
CA THR A 388 -9.20 -34.93 5.97
C THR A 388 -8.11 -36.00 6.00
N VAL A 389 -7.05 -35.81 5.22
CA VAL A 389 -5.83 -36.63 5.28
C VAL A 389 -4.63 -35.71 5.49
N ALA A 390 -3.88 -35.90 6.57
CA ALA A 390 -2.75 -35.06 6.95
C ALA A 390 -1.57 -35.19 5.96
N LEU A 391 -0.84 -34.09 5.79
CA LEU A 391 0.45 -34.06 5.11
C LEU A 391 1.56 -34.46 6.09
N THR A 392 2.47 -35.33 5.67
CA THR A 392 3.52 -35.91 6.51
C THR A 392 4.91 -35.74 5.89
N ASP A 393 5.95 -36.19 6.60
CA ASP A 393 7.35 -36.21 6.14
C ASP A 393 7.87 -34.88 5.60
N TRP A 394 7.61 -33.79 6.31
CA TRP A 394 8.06 -32.45 5.93
C TRP A 394 9.59 -32.37 5.78
N ARG A 395 10.02 -31.94 4.60
CA ARG A 395 11.42 -31.73 4.21
C ARG A 395 11.65 -30.31 3.74
N PHE A 396 12.89 -29.86 3.78
CA PHE A 396 13.27 -28.56 3.22
C PHE A 396 14.61 -28.59 2.47
N GLN A 397 14.78 -27.61 1.59
CA GLN A 397 16.05 -27.25 0.96
C GLN A 397 16.16 -25.73 0.86
N ARG A 398 17.33 -25.19 1.19
CA ARG A 398 17.58 -23.75 1.12
C ARG A 398 17.71 -23.28 -0.34
N VAL A 399 17.14 -22.12 -0.64
CA VAL A 399 17.42 -21.38 -1.88
C VAL A 399 18.68 -20.53 -1.66
N ALA A 400 19.62 -20.55 -2.61
CA ALA A 400 20.82 -19.74 -2.50
C ALA A 400 20.46 -18.24 -2.48
N LYS A 401 21.10 -17.45 -1.60
CA LYS A 401 20.85 -16.00 -1.46
C LYS A 401 21.16 -15.19 -2.72
N THR A 402 21.93 -15.77 -3.65
CA THR A 402 22.25 -15.18 -4.95
C THR A 402 21.10 -15.28 -5.95
N VAL A 403 20.11 -16.14 -5.69
CA VAL A 403 18.91 -16.23 -6.52
C VAL A 403 18.08 -14.97 -6.30
N PRO A 404 17.69 -14.23 -7.35
CA PRO A 404 16.84 -13.07 -7.19
C PRO A 404 15.48 -13.46 -6.59
N GLN A 405 14.76 -12.47 -6.07
CA GLN A 405 13.40 -12.71 -5.59
C GLN A 405 12.50 -13.18 -6.74
N PRO A 406 11.63 -14.19 -6.51
CA PRO A 406 10.71 -14.63 -7.54
C PRO A 406 9.72 -13.54 -7.90
N PRO A 407 9.19 -13.56 -9.13
CA PRO A 407 8.13 -12.63 -9.51
C PRO A 407 6.90 -12.87 -8.63
N ARG A 408 6.17 -11.79 -8.32
CA ARG A 408 4.87 -11.86 -7.63
C ARG A 408 3.73 -12.01 -8.64
N ALA A 409 2.71 -12.79 -8.31
CA ALA A 409 1.57 -12.96 -9.19
C ALA A 409 0.86 -11.62 -9.38
N PRO A 410 0.26 -11.36 -10.55
CA PRO A 410 -0.33 -10.06 -10.82
C PRO A 410 -1.59 -9.79 -9.99
N TRP A 411 -2.16 -10.81 -9.34
CA TRP A 411 -3.24 -10.71 -8.35
C TRP A 411 -2.77 -10.65 -6.89
N ASP A 412 -1.47 -10.47 -6.64
CA ASP A 412 -0.93 -10.18 -5.31
C ASP A 412 -1.51 -8.86 -4.76
N ALA A 413 -1.81 -8.82 -3.46
CA ALA A 413 -2.42 -7.65 -2.82
C ALA A 413 -1.52 -6.42 -2.86
N THR A 414 -0.25 -6.56 -2.48
CA THR A 414 0.66 -5.43 -2.23
C THR A 414 1.72 -5.29 -3.33
N GLY A 415 2.06 -6.36 -4.02
CA GLY A 415 3.00 -6.37 -5.14
C GLY A 415 2.36 -6.54 -6.52
N GLY A 416 1.05 -6.83 -6.59
CA GLY A 416 0.33 -7.10 -7.84
C GLY A 416 -0.11 -5.83 -8.58
N LEU A 417 -1.19 -5.96 -9.35
CA LEU A 417 -1.74 -4.93 -10.22
C LEU A 417 -3.20 -4.67 -9.86
N MET A 418 -3.60 -3.40 -9.75
CA MET A 418 -4.97 -2.90 -9.52
C MET A 418 -5.77 -3.42 -8.30
N THR A 419 -5.22 -4.38 -7.56
CA THR A 419 -5.92 -5.11 -6.48
C THR A 419 -6.42 -4.21 -5.35
N LEU A 420 -5.62 -3.23 -4.94
CA LEU A 420 -5.97 -2.28 -3.87
C LEU A 420 -6.84 -1.14 -4.39
N TYR A 421 -6.58 -0.62 -5.58
CA TYR A 421 -7.43 0.37 -6.23
C TYR A 421 -8.87 -0.12 -6.29
N ASN A 422 -9.06 -1.34 -6.80
CA ASN A 422 -10.35 -1.94 -7.01
C ASN A 422 -11.17 -2.10 -5.73
N ALA A 423 -10.52 -2.34 -4.60
CA ALA A 423 -11.19 -2.66 -3.33
C ALA A 423 -11.20 -1.53 -2.30
N MET A 424 -10.24 -0.61 -2.37
CA MET A 424 -10.04 0.44 -1.36
C MET A 424 -10.25 1.85 -1.91
N ILE A 425 -10.02 2.09 -3.21
CA ILE A 425 -10.13 3.42 -3.84
C ILE A 425 -11.41 3.56 -4.67
N ALA A 426 -11.72 2.58 -5.52
CA ALA A 426 -12.90 2.58 -6.37
C ALA A 426 -14.23 2.73 -5.58
N PRO A 427 -14.41 2.08 -4.41
CA PRO A 427 -15.62 2.22 -3.61
C PRO A 427 -15.88 3.62 -3.02
N ILE A 428 -14.85 4.47 -2.92
CA ILE A 428 -15.02 5.87 -2.51
C ILE A 428 -15.92 6.61 -3.52
N GLY A 429 -15.95 6.13 -4.77
CA GLY A 429 -16.77 6.68 -5.83
C GLY A 429 -16.42 8.15 -6.11
N PRO A 430 -17.39 8.97 -6.52
CA PRO A 430 -17.15 10.37 -6.86
C PRO A 430 -17.35 11.33 -5.67
N TYR A 431 -17.05 10.93 -4.42
CA TYR A 431 -17.42 11.66 -3.17
C TYR A 431 -17.08 13.17 -3.14
N GLY A 432 -16.09 13.59 -3.93
CA GLY A 432 -15.61 14.96 -4.01
C GLY A 432 -14.51 15.21 -2.99
N LEU A 433 -13.28 15.38 -3.46
CA LEU A 433 -12.09 15.52 -2.62
C LEU A 433 -11.37 16.84 -2.93
N LYS A 434 -10.89 17.54 -1.91
CA LYS A 434 -10.01 18.72 -2.07
C LYS A 434 -8.63 18.33 -2.58
N GLY A 435 -8.10 17.22 -2.07
CA GLY A 435 -6.78 16.72 -2.45
C GLY A 435 -6.52 15.30 -1.96
N ALA A 436 -5.39 14.75 -2.38
CA ALA A 436 -4.89 13.45 -1.93
C ALA A 436 -3.46 13.57 -1.38
N LEU A 437 -3.22 12.97 -0.22
CA LEU A 437 -1.92 12.81 0.42
C LEU A 437 -1.39 11.42 0.06
N TRP A 438 -0.16 11.37 -0.46
CA TRP A 438 0.46 10.12 -0.87
C TRP A 438 1.82 9.95 -0.19
N TYR A 439 1.96 8.88 0.60
CA TYR A 439 3.24 8.49 1.21
C TYR A 439 3.52 7.02 0.92
N GLN A 440 4.25 6.80 -0.16
CA GLN A 440 4.69 5.50 -0.63
C GLN A 440 5.94 5.65 -1.47
N GLY A 441 6.72 4.58 -1.53
CA GLY A 441 7.84 4.45 -2.44
C GLY A 441 8.82 3.37 -2.04
N GLU A 442 8.84 3.00 -0.76
CA GLU A 442 9.84 2.11 -0.18
C GLU A 442 9.85 0.75 -0.90
N SER A 443 8.67 0.17 -1.18
CA SER A 443 8.56 -1.09 -1.94
C SER A 443 8.91 -0.96 -3.43
N ASN A 444 9.13 0.27 -3.93
CA ASN A 444 9.56 0.57 -5.30
C ASN A 444 11.01 1.05 -5.38
N ALA A 445 11.75 1.17 -4.28
CA ALA A 445 13.13 1.66 -4.30
C ALA A 445 14.06 0.82 -5.20
N GLY A 446 13.78 -0.48 -5.34
CA GLY A 446 14.48 -1.38 -6.28
C GLY A 446 14.05 -1.26 -7.75
N GLU A 447 12.95 -0.54 -8.04
CA GLU A 447 12.38 -0.32 -9.39
C GLU A 447 12.22 1.19 -9.70
N ALA A 448 13.10 2.01 -9.13
CA ALA A 448 12.93 3.46 -9.05
C ALA A 448 12.75 4.17 -10.40
N ASP A 449 13.44 3.73 -11.46
CA ASP A 449 13.40 4.39 -12.78
C ASP A 449 12.00 4.49 -13.40
N SER A 450 11.10 3.57 -13.02
CA SER A 450 9.72 3.57 -13.50
C SER A 450 8.78 4.49 -12.70
N TYR A 451 9.22 4.96 -11.52
CA TYR A 451 8.35 5.51 -10.50
C TYR A 451 7.72 6.83 -10.88
N ALA A 452 8.46 7.78 -11.48
CA ALA A 452 7.88 9.08 -11.85
C ALA A 452 6.74 8.92 -12.87
N ARG A 453 6.89 7.98 -13.82
CA ARG A 453 5.85 7.64 -14.80
C ARG A 453 4.62 7.06 -14.11
N LEU A 454 4.81 6.06 -13.25
CA LEU A 454 3.71 5.41 -12.52
C LEU A 454 2.98 6.38 -11.60
N LEU A 455 3.70 7.23 -10.87
CA LEU A 455 3.12 8.25 -9.99
C LEU A 455 2.31 9.27 -10.79
N GLY A 456 2.85 9.79 -11.90
CA GLY A 456 2.09 10.65 -12.81
C GLY A 456 0.84 9.97 -13.38
N GLY A 457 0.95 8.68 -13.72
CA GLY A 457 -0.16 7.85 -14.15
C GLY A 457 -1.27 7.71 -13.11
N MET A 458 -0.90 7.41 -11.86
CA MET A 458 -1.83 7.29 -10.72
C MET A 458 -2.52 8.62 -10.43
N MET A 459 -1.77 9.74 -10.42
CA MET A 459 -2.36 11.08 -10.20
C MET A 459 -3.41 11.42 -11.27
N LYS A 460 -3.10 11.11 -12.54
CA LYS A 460 -4.05 11.28 -13.65
C LYS A 460 -5.28 10.38 -13.51
N ASP A 461 -5.07 9.12 -13.13
CA ASP A 461 -6.14 8.12 -12.94
C ASP A 461 -7.15 8.57 -11.88
N TRP A 462 -6.66 8.96 -10.71
CA TRP A 462 -7.50 9.39 -9.61
C TRP A 462 -8.21 10.72 -9.89
N ARG A 463 -7.63 11.62 -10.69
CA ARG A 463 -8.36 12.79 -11.23
C ARG A 463 -9.52 12.38 -12.15
N GLY A 464 -9.39 11.26 -12.85
CA GLY A 464 -10.49 10.68 -13.62
C GLY A 464 -11.66 10.24 -12.74
N GLN A 465 -11.40 9.75 -11.53
CA GLN A 465 -12.44 9.34 -10.57
C GLN A 465 -13.00 10.51 -9.75
N PHE A 466 -12.13 11.34 -9.17
CA PHE A 466 -12.50 12.34 -8.15
C PHE A 466 -12.65 13.76 -8.70
N GLY A 467 -12.23 14.00 -9.95
CA GLY A 467 -12.32 15.28 -10.64
C GLY A 467 -10.95 15.84 -11.04
N PRO A 468 -10.89 16.64 -12.13
CA PRO A 468 -9.64 17.13 -12.72
C PRO A 468 -8.86 18.06 -11.80
N ASP A 469 -9.54 18.75 -10.88
CA ASP A 469 -8.94 19.72 -9.97
C ASP A 469 -8.31 19.09 -8.71
N LEU A 470 -8.33 17.75 -8.58
CA LEU A 470 -7.73 17.07 -7.43
C LEU A 470 -6.23 17.40 -7.32
N SER A 471 -5.87 18.06 -6.22
CA SER A 471 -4.48 18.37 -5.90
C SER A 471 -3.79 17.19 -5.22
N PHE A 472 -2.50 17.00 -5.49
CA PHE A 472 -1.69 15.95 -4.84
C PHE A 472 -0.63 16.53 -3.92
N LEU A 473 -0.50 15.95 -2.74
CA LEU A 473 0.53 16.26 -1.76
C LEU A 473 1.37 15.00 -1.57
N ILE A 474 2.55 14.98 -2.19
CA ILE A 474 3.42 13.80 -2.23
C ILE A 474 4.48 13.93 -1.14
N VAL A 475 4.66 12.89 -0.35
CA VAL A 475 5.78 12.80 0.61
C VAL A 475 6.97 12.18 -0.10
N GLN A 476 8.08 12.92 -0.19
CA GLN A 476 9.37 12.34 -0.59
C GLN A 476 9.82 11.37 0.50
N LEU A 477 10.39 10.22 0.16
CA LEU A 477 10.89 9.28 1.17
C LEU A 477 11.91 9.94 2.11
N ALA A 478 11.87 9.56 3.38
CA ALA A 478 12.87 9.97 4.36
C ALA A 478 14.17 9.18 4.13
N ASN A 479 15.29 9.56 4.74
CA ASN A 479 16.49 8.72 4.71
C ASN A 479 16.31 7.42 5.50
N TYR A 480 16.84 6.33 4.96
CA TYR A 480 16.86 5.00 5.58
C TYR A 480 18.02 4.20 5.00
N GLY A 481 18.79 3.49 5.85
CA GLY A 481 19.90 2.65 5.43
C GLY A 481 21.28 3.25 5.75
N ALA A 482 22.33 2.66 5.17
CA ALA A 482 23.71 2.99 5.52
C ALA A 482 24.07 4.44 5.15
N ARG A 483 24.86 5.09 6.02
CA ARG A 483 25.44 6.40 5.73
C ARG A 483 26.60 6.24 4.74
N PRO A 484 26.66 7.05 3.66
CA PRO A 484 27.75 6.96 2.71
C PRO A 484 29.05 7.55 3.29
N THR A 485 30.19 6.94 2.98
CA THR A 485 31.53 7.52 3.24
C THR A 485 32.19 8.08 1.96
N GLN A 486 31.63 7.75 0.81
CA GLN A 486 32.04 8.17 -0.53
C GLN A 486 30.81 8.19 -1.46
N PRO A 487 30.88 8.80 -2.65
CA PRO A 487 29.80 8.73 -3.63
C PRO A 487 29.44 7.28 -3.96
N VAL A 488 28.16 6.95 -3.97
CA VAL A 488 27.63 5.61 -4.24
C VAL A 488 26.40 5.69 -5.14
N GLU A 489 26.05 4.61 -5.82
CA GLU A 489 24.71 4.48 -6.40
C GLU A 489 23.70 4.14 -5.31
N SER A 490 22.50 4.73 -5.39
CA SER A 490 21.41 4.47 -4.46
C SER A 490 20.07 4.44 -5.20
N GLY A 491 19.39 3.30 -5.12
CA GLY A 491 18.00 3.17 -5.59
C GLY A 491 17.05 4.05 -4.77
N TRP A 492 17.37 4.28 -3.50
CA TRP A 492 16.60 5.14 -2.61
C TRP A 492 16.64 6.61 -3.02
N ALA A 493 17.84 7.17 -3.22
CA ALA A 493 18.02 8.54 -3.71
C ALA A 493 17.41 8.74 -5.10
N ARG A 494 17.56 7.74 -5.97
CA ARG A 494 16.92 7.73 -7.28
C ARG A 494 15.41 7.81 -7.17
N LEU A 495 14.80 7.04 -6.28
CA LEU A 495 13.36 7.11 -6.06
C LEU A 495 12.91 8.47 -5.50
N GLN A 496 13.66 9.04 -4.55
CA GLN A 496 13.40 10.38 -4.02
C GLN A 496 13.43 11.43 -5.14
N ASP A 497 14.38 11.35 -6.07
CA ASP A 497 14.42 12.21 -7.25
C ASP A 497 13.26 11.95 -8.22
N GLN A 498 12.82 10.69 -8.39
CA GLN A 498 11.66 10.35 -9.22
C GLN A 498 10.34 10.90 -8.63
N GLN A 499 10.19 10.93 -7.30
CA GLN A 499 9.08 11.62 -6.64
C GLN A 499 9.12 13.12 -6.94
N ARG A 500 10.29 13.76 -6.85
CA ARG A 500 10.49 15.16 -7.20
C ARG A 500 10.15 15.45 -8.66
N LEU A 501 10.64 14.62 -9.58
CA LEU A 501 10.39 14.77 -11.01
C LEU A 501 8.91 14.58 -11.38
N ALA A 502 8.20 13.66 -10.72
CA ALA A 502 6.76 13.49 -10.93
C ALA A 502 5.99 14.74 -10.51
N VAL A 503 6.29 15.29 -9.33
CA VAL A 503 5.66 16.52 -8.83
C VAL A 503 6.01 17.72 -9.70
N ALA A 504 7.28 17.89 -10.10
CA ALA A 504 7.71 19.01 -10.93
C ALA A 504 7.05 19.03 -12.33
N ARG A 505 6.56 17.87 -12.82
CA ARG A 505 5.82 17.74 -14.07
C ARG A 505 4.32 17.99 -13.93
N ASP A 506 3.83 18.17 -12.71
CA ASP A 506 2.41 18.29 -12.40
C ASP A 506 2.12 19.63 -11.70
N GLY A 507 1.48 20.56 -12.43
CA GLY A 507 1.15 21.89 -11.92
C GLY A 507 0.11 21.92 -10.80
N ASN A 508 -0.48 20.78 -10.44
CA ASN A 508 -1.41 20.64 -9.32
C ASN A 508 -0.93 19.59 -8.31
N ALA A 509 0.39 19.53 -8.08
CA ALA A 509 1.02 18.72 -7.04
C ALA A 509 2.07 19.52 -6.24
N ALA A 510 2.31 19.11 -4.99
CA ALA A 510 3.36 19.65 -4.12
C ALA A 510 4.12 18.53 -3.41
N LEU A 511 5.40 18.77 -3.12
CA LEU A 511 6.31 17.80 -2.50
C LEU A 511 6.63 18.19 -1.05
N ALA A 512 6.39 17.28 -0.11
CA ALA A 512 6.92 17.36 1.25
C ALA A 512 8.25 16.59 1.31
N VAL A 513 9.38 17.31 1.33
CA VAL A 513 10.71 16.72 1.51
C VAL A 513 10.85 16.23 2.95
N THR A 514 11.43 15.03 3.18
CA THR A 514 11.59 14.44 4.53
C THR A 514 12.97 13.86 4.80
N ILE A 515 13.96 14.19 3.97
CA ILE A 515 15.32 13.64 4.02
C ILE A 515 16.06 13.84 5.36
N ASP A 516 15.65 14.86 6.13
CA ASP A 516 16.26 15.27 7.39
C ASP A 516 15.60 14.66 8.64
N ILE A 517 14.46 13.98 8.49
CA ILE A 517 13.66 13.43 9.59
C ILE A 517 13.45 11.91 9.48
N GLY A 518 14.32 11.21 8.75
CA GLY A 518 14.33 9.75 8.71
C GLY A 518 15.21 9.13 9.80
N ASP A 519 15.33 7.80 9.76
CA ASP A 519 16.14 7.02 10.69
C ASP A 519 16.99 6.02 9.88
N PRO A 520 18.34 6.07 9.97
CA PRO A 520 19.20 5.13 9.26
C PRO A 520 18.94 3.65 9.60
N ASN A 521 18.39 3.35 10.78
CA ASN A 521 18.19 2.00 11.28
C ASN A 521 16.73 1.53 11.21
N ASP A 522 15.78 2.45 10.94
CA ASP A 522 14.36 2.13 10.89
C ASP A 522 13.71 2.84 9.69
N ILE A 523 13.08 2.07 8.83
CA ILE A 523 12.38 2.57 7.64
C ILE A 523 11.10 3.35 7.99
N HIS A 524 10.66 3.27 9.25
CA HIS A 524 9.47 3.93 9.78
C HIS A 524 9.84 5.07 10.75
N PRO A 525 10.34 6.21 10.27
CA PRO A 525 10.75 7.30 11.18
C PRO A 525 9.56 7.87 11.96
N LEU A 526 9.78 8.13 13.25
CA LEU A 526 8.67 8.41 14.17
C LEU A 526 8.18 9.86 14.16
N ASP A 527 8.90 10.81 13.52
CA ASP A 527 8.48 12.22 13.40
C ASP A 527 7.44 12.44 12.29
N LYS A 528 6.25 11.86 12.46
CA LYS A 528 5.12 12.08 11.54
C LYS A 528 4.49 13.46 11.68
N ASN A 529 4.75 14.17 12.78
CA ASN A 529 4.23 15.51 13.00
C ASN A 529 4.86 16.51 12.03
N THR A 530 6.18 16.44 11.82
CA THR A 530 6.87 17.27 10.82
C THR A 530 6.42 16.95 9.40
N VAL A 531 6.17 15.67 9.07
CA VAL A 531 5.59 15.27 7.77
C VAL A 531 4.22 15.94 7.57
N GLY A 532 3.32 15.84 8.55
CA GLY A 532 2.00 16.48 8.49
C GLY A 532 2.07 17.99 8.29
N LYS A 533 2.99 18.68 8.98
CA LYS A 533 3.21 20.13 8.81
C LYS A 533 3.72 20.51 7.42
N ARG A 534 4.64 19.73 6.85
CA ARG A 534 5.16 19.97 5.50
C ARG A 534 4.09 19.74 4.42
N LEU A 535 3.24 18.72 4.59
CA LEU A 535 2.07 18.52 3.74
C LEU A 535 1.08 19.69 3.86
N ALA A 536 0.81 20.18 5.08
CA ALA A 536 -0.08 21.32 5.29
C ALA A 536 0.48 22.60 4.67
N ARG A 537 1.80 22.81 4.70
CA ARG A 537 2.48 23.90 3.99
C ARG A 537 2.31 23.78 2.47
N GLY A 538 2.51 22.58 1.92
CA GLY A 538 2.25 22.30 0.51
C GLY A 538 0.81 22.61 0.12
N ALA A 539 -0.17 22.21 0.94
CA ALA A 539 -1.57 22.54 0.73
C ALA A 539 -1.83 24.06 0.78
N ARG A 540 -1.29 24.77 1.75
CA ARG A 540 -1.44 26.23 1.89
C ARG A 540 -0.96 26.98 0.65
N ALA A 541 0.20 26.63 0.14
CA ALA A 541 0.73 27.21 -1.10
C ALA A 541 -0.08 26.78 -2.33
N LEU A 542 -0.29 25.47 -2.53
CA LEU A 542 -0.87 24.93 -3.75
C LEU A 542 -2.39 25.13 -3.85
N ILE A 543 -3.12 24.78 -2.79
CA ILE A 543 -4.58 24.72 -2.76
C ILE A 543 -5.16 26.06 -2.31
N TYR A 544 -4.60 26.64 -1.25
CA TYR A 544 -5.10 27.89 -0.66
C TYR A 544 -4.38 29.15 -1.18
N LYS A 545 -3.41 28.98 -2.10
CA LYS A 545 -2.72 30.06 -2.82
C LYS A 545 -2.03 31.06 -1.89
N GLU A 546 -1.60 30.60 -0.72
CA GLU A 546 -0.77 31.41 0.17
C GLU A 546 0.59 31.65 -0.49
N ASN A 547 1.10 32.89 -0.40
CA ASN A 547 2.38 33.28 -1.00
C ASN A 547 3.57 32.79 -0.14
N ILE A 548 3.79 31.47 -0.14
CA ILE A 548 4.89 30.79 0.54
C ILE A 548 5.46 29.71 -0.39
N ALA A 549 6.74 29.38 -0.23
CA ALA A 549 7.31 28.23 -0.94
C ALA A 549 6.61 26.94 -0.48
N PRO A 550 6.06 26.11 -1.40
CA PRO A 550 5.30 24.91 -1.04
C PRO A 550 6.17 23.81 -0.40
N SER A 551 7.48 23.85 -0.69
CA SER A 551 8.49 22.91 -0.23
C SER A 551 9.73 23.69 0.25
N GLY A 552 10.87 23.00 0.36
CA GLY A 552 12.19 23.63 0.46
C GLY A 552 12.86 23.80 -0.92
N PRO A 553 14.13 24.26 -0.95
CA PRO A 553 14.83 24.59 -2.18
C PRO A 553 14.80 23.45 -3.22
N GLN A 554 14.35 23.76 -4.44
CA GLN A 554 14.30 22.83 -5.56
C GLN A 554 15.35 23.17 -6.62
N PRO A 555 16.10 22.19 -7.16
CA PRO A 555 17.07 22.43 -8.21
C PRO A 555 16.37 22.85 -9.51
N GLN A 556 16.80 23.96 -10.09
CA GLN A 556 16.25 24.49 -11.35
C GLN A 556 17.17 24.22 -12.54
N SER A 557 18.48 24.45 -12.39
CA SER A 557 19.46 24.21 -13.47
C SER A 557 20.88 24.05 -12.94
N ALA A 558 21.74 23.41 -13.72
CA ALA A 558 23.19 23.36 -13.50
C ALA A 558 23.89 23.85 -14.76
N THR A 559 24.87 24.75 -14.62
CA THR A 559 25.63 25.33 -15.74
C THR A 559 27.12 25.31 -15.44
N ARG A 560 27.96 25.09 -16.45
CA ARG A 560 29.41 25.09 -16.30
C ARG A 560 30.05 26.39 -16.82
N ALA A 561 31.00 26.92 -16.04
CA ALA A 561 31.93 27.96 -16.48
C ALA A 561 33.35 27.55 -16.07
N GLY A 562 34.14 27.07 -17.05
CA GLY A 562 35.50 26.56 -16.78
C GLY A 562 35.48 25.32 -15.87
N ASP A 563 36.14 25.42 -14.72
CA ASP A 563 36.24 24.38 -13.69
C ASP A 563 35.20 24.53 -12.56
N MET A 564 34.17 25.37 -12.77
CA MET A 564 33.09 25.60 -11.82
C MET A 564 31.74 25.21 -12.41
N VAL A 565 30.92 24.54 -11.60
CA VAL A 565 29.52 24.24 -11.92
C VAL A 565 28.63 25.01 -10.97
N THR A 566 27.64 25.74 -11.48
CA THR A 566 26.68 26.48 -10.65
C THR A 566 25.30 25.86 -10.75
N VAL A 567 24.72 25.52 -9.60
CA VAL A 567 23.33 25.05 -9.47
C VAL A 567 22.45 26.19 -9.00
N THR A 568 21.37 26.50 -9.72
CA THR A 568 20.35 27.46 -9.30
C THR A 568 19.17 26.76 -8.64
N PHE A 569 18.58 27.38 -7.63
CA PHE A 569 17.45 26.85 -6.86
C PHE A 569 16.23 27.78 -6.93
N THR A 570 15.04 27.17 -6.90
CA THR A 570 13.73 27.82 -6.73
C THR A 570 13.08 27.36 -5.42
N ASP A 571 11.89 27.87 -5.11
CA ASP A 571 11.09 27.50 -3.93
C ASP A 571 11.84 27.74 -2.62
N ILE A 572 12.49 28.90 -2.53
CA ILE A 572 13.29 29.31 -1.39
C ILE A 572 12.47 30.31 -0.56
N ASP A 573 12.32 30.04 0.73
CA ASP A 573 11.73 30.99 1.68
C ASP A 573 12.82 31.63 2.57
N GLY A 574 13.02 32.94 2.40
CA GLY A 574 13.99 33.75 3.15
C GLY A 574 15.48 33.59 2.76
N GLY A 575 15.82 32.76 1.78
CA GLY A 575 17.17 32.60 1.22
C GLY A 575 17.84 31.28 1.59
N LEU A 576 18.81 30.84 0.77
CA LEU A 576 19.59 29.62 1.03
C LEU A 576 20.53 29.78 2.22
N ILE A 577 20.62 28.75 3.05
CA ILE A 577 21.54 28.63 4.17
C ILE A 577 22.19 27.26 4.22
N SER A 578 23.35 27.21 4.87
CA SER A 578 23.97 25.96 5.28
C SER A 578 23.60 25.70 6.75
N TYR A 579 22.98 24.56 7.03
CA TYR A 579 22.57 24.18 8.37
C TYR A 579 23.61 23.26 9.00
N SER A 580 24.01 23.53 10.25
CA SER A 580 25.02 22.79 11.02
C SER A 580 26.46 22.79 10.47
N THR A 581 26.72 23.38 9.30
CA THR A 581 28.05 23.53 8.69
C THR A 581 28.23 24.92 8.09
N ASP A 582 29.47 25.37 7.90
CA ASP A 582 29.80 26.65 7.26
C ASP A 582 29.47 26.68 5.75
N LYS A 583 29.44 25.50 5.11
CA LYS A 583 29.13 25.32 3.69
C LYS A 583 28.25 24.09 3.45
N PRO A 584 27.40 24.09 2.41
CA PRO A 584 26.67 22.89 2.00
C PRO A 584 27.63 21.73 1.71
N ILE A 585 27.24 20.52 2.09
CA ILE A 585 27.99 19.29 1.78
C ILE A 585 27.13 18.30 0.98
N SER A 586 27.70 17.16 0.58
CA SER A 586 27.01 16.11 -0.18
C SER A 586 26.54 16.49 -1.58
N PHE A 587 27.20 17.47 -2.19
CA PHE A 587 27.18 17.65 -3.64
C PHE A 587 28.20 16.72 -4.30
N GLU A 588 27.81 16.11 -5.42
CA GLU A 588 28.68 15.27 -6.24
C GLU A 588 28.65 15.75 -7.69
N LEU A 589 29.81 15.70 -8.34
CA LEU A 589 29.96 15.89 -9.77
C LEU A 589 30.29 14.54 -10.40
N CYS A 590 29.46 14.11 -11.35
CA CYS A 590 29.54 12.80 -11.98
C CYS A 590 29.83 12.91 -13.47
N ASP A 591 30.67 12.01 -13.98
CA ASP A 591 31.01 11.93 -15.39
C ASP A 591 29.88 11.32 -16.23
N SER A 592 30.15 11.02 -17.51
CA SER A 592 29.19 10.37 -18.43
C SER A 592 28.65 9.05 -17.87
N ASN A 593 27.44 8.65 -18.29
CA ASN A 593 26.77 7.43 -17.79
C ASN A 593 26.54 7.42 -16.27
N ARG A 594 26.50 8.60 -15.64
CA ARG A 594 26.21 8.78 -14.21
C ARG A 594 27.25 8.17 -13.26
N GLY A 595 28.51 8.06 -13.71
CA GLY A 595 29.65 7.66 -12.88
C GLY A 595 30.96 7.63 -13.67
N PRO A 596 32.14 7.74 -13.04
CA PRO A 596 32.42 7.94 -11.61
C PRO A 596 31.96 9.31 -11.09
N CYS A 597 31.71 9.40 -9.78
CA CYS A 597 31.27 10.62 -9.09
C CYS A 597 32.31 11.02 -8.03
N THR A 598 32.47 12.34 -7.83
CA THR A 598 33.37 12.91 -6.81
C THR A 598 32.62 13.96 -5.99
N TYR A 599 32.82 13.97 -4.67
CA TYR A 599 32.28 15.05 -3.84
C TYR A 599 32.86 16.41 -4.24
N ALA A 600 32.01 17.42 -4.31
CA ALA A 600 32.37 18.77 -4.71
C ALA A 600 32.33 19.73 -3.52
N ALA A 601 33.34 20.60 -3.44
CA ALA A 601 33.30 21.73 -2.52
C ALA A 601 32.24 22.72 -3.00
N ALA A 602 31.28 23.03 -2.12
CA ALA A 602 30.16 23.89 -2.43
C ALA A 602 30.28 25.26 -1.75
N GLN A 603 29.82 26.31 -2.42
CA GLN A 603 29.76 27.67 -1.89
C GLN A 603 28.40 28.29 -2.22
N LEU A 604 27.72 28.82 -1.20
CA LEU A 604 26.48 29.56 -1.39
C LEU A 604 26.73 30.92 -2.04
N SER A 605 25.89 31.29 -2.99
CA SER A 605 25.83 32.61 -3.61
C SER A 605 24.38 32.94 -3.96
N GLY A 606 23.69 33.71 -3.09
CA GLY A 606 22.27 34.03 -3.26
C GLY A 606 21.40 32.77 -3.32
N ASN A 607 20.69 32.58 -4.45
CA ASN A 607 19.84 31.42 -4.71
C ASN A 607 20.58 30.31 -5.48
N SER A 608 21.92 30.31 -5.42
CA SER A 608 22.75 29.37 -6.16
C SER A 608 23.85 28.77 -5.30
N VAL A 609 24.35 27.63 -5.76
CA VAL A 609 25.48 26.92 -5.17
C VAL A 609 26.52 26.71 -6.26
N THR A 610 27.72 27.24 -6.05
CA THR A 610 28.88 26.98 -6.92
C THR A 610 29.64 25.77 -6.40
N LEU A 611 29.98 24.86 -7.30
CA LEU A 611 30.62 23.58 -7.04
C LEU A 611 31.98 23.52 -7.73
N LYS A 612 32.98 23.04 -6.99
CA LYS A 612 34.34 22.79 -7.49
C LYS A 612 34.83 21.41 -7.07
N ALA A 613 35.33 20.65 -8.03
CA ALA A 613 35.94 19.33 -7.84
C ALA A 613 36.98 19.07 -8.94
N LEU A 614 37.80 18.03 -8.78
CA LEU A 614 38.81 17.65 -9.77
C LEU A 614 38.22 17.36 -11.16
N ASN A 615 37.03 16.76 -11.20
CA ASN A 615 36.32 16.43 -12.44
C ASN A 615 35.30 17.49 -12.88
N ALA A 616 35.29 18.70 -12.30
CA ALA A 616 34.28 19.71 -12.63
C ALA A 616 34.28 20.13 -14.11
N ALA A 617 35.45 20.10 -14.77
CA ALA A 617 35.59 20.40 -16.18
C ALA A 617 35.05 19.32 -17.13
N THR A 618 34.77 18.10 -16.63
CA THR A 618 34.30 16.96 -17.45
C THR A 618 32.94 16.42 -16.99
N ALA A 619 32.54 16.66 -15.75
CA ALA A 619 31.32 16.13 -15.14
C ALA A 619 30.06 16.51 -15.92
N GLN A 620 29.21 15.53 -16.23
CA GLN A 620 27.96 15.73 -16.98
C GLN A 620 26.73 15.89 -16.09
N TYR A 621 26.82 15.48 -14.82
CA TYR A 621 25.70 15.52 -13.88
C TYR A 621 26.12 16.13 -12.55
N VAL A 622 25.18 16.81 -11.91
CA VAL A 622 25.25 17.16 -10.49
C VAL A 622 24.28 16.28 -9.73
N ARG A 623 24.76 15.71 -8.63
CA ARG A 623 23.90 15.11 -7.61
C ARG A 623 24.00 15.88 -6.30
N TYR A 624 22.94 15.84 -5.52
CA TYR A 624 22.92 16.32 -4.15
C TYR A 624 22.23 15.28 -3.27
N CYS A 625 22.83 14.96 -2.13
CA CYS A 625 22.32 13.99 -1.17
C CYS A 625 21.95 12.64 -1.82
N TRP A 626 22.84 12.10 -2.66
CA TRP A 626 22.58 10.88 -3.39
C TRP A 626 23.09 9.64 -2.66
N ALA A 627 22.36 9.22 -1.62
CA ALA A 627 22.58 7.96 -0.91
C ALA A 627 21.31 7.55 -0.15
N ASP A 628 21.38 6.39 0.49
CA ASP A 628 20.34 5.85 1.38
C ASP A 628 20.11 6.76 2.60
N SER A 629 21.19 7.11 3.31
CA SER A 629 21.17 8.05 4.45
C SER A 629 22.28 9.11 4.42
N PRO A 630 22.26 10.06 3.46
CA PRO A 630 23.24 11.14 3.36
C PRO A 630 23.06 12.17 4.49
N THR A 631 24.08 13.01 4.69
CA THR A 631 23.99 14.18 5.56
C THR A 631 23.75 15.42 4.70
N CYS A 632 22.53 15.94 4.72
CA CYS A 632 22.11 17.08 3.92
C CYS A 632 22.15 18.36 4.73
N THR A 633 22.83 19.40 4.23
CA THR A 633 23.01 20.67 4.95
C THR A 633 22.52 21.91 4.19
N LEU A 634 22.02 21.78 2.96
CA LEU A 634 21.37 22.87 2.23
C LEU A 634 19.90 23.03 2.64
N TYR A 635 19.56 24.19 3.20
CA TYR A 635 18.21 24.56 3.63
C TYR A 635 17.84 25.96 3.14
N ASP A 636 16.60 26.34 3.32
CA ASP A 636 16.19 27.75 3.35
C ASP A 636 16.06 28.30 4.78
N ARG A 637 15.78 29.60 4.93
CA ARG A 637 15.59 30.23 6.24
C ARG A 637 14.27 29.86 6.93
N ALA A 638 13.31 29.29 6.19
CA ALA A 638 12.11 28.71 6.79
C ALA A 638 12.38 27.33 7.43
N GLY A 639 13.61 26.80 7.32
CA GLY A 639 14.02 25.54 7.92
C GLY A 639 13.61 24.33 7.09
N LEU A 640 13.42 24.49 5.78
CA LEU A 640 13.11 23.39 4.87
C LEU A 640 14.36 22.93 4.12
N PRO A 641 14.66 21.62 4.09
CA PRO A 641 15.82 21.10 3.38
C PRO A 641 15.60 21.11 1.86
N ALA A 642 16.68 21.23 1.11
CA ALA A 642 16.71 20.74 -0.26
C ALA A 642 16.62 19.21 -0.28
N GLY A 643 15.79 18.65 -1.15
CA GLY A 643 15.68 17.20 -1.33
C GLY A 643 16.77 16.62 -2.24
N PRO A 644 16.98 15.30 -2.25
CA PRO A 644 17.89 14.64 -3.19
C PRO A 644 17.51 14.89 -4.65
N PHE A 645 18.52 15.06 -5.50
CA PHE A 645 18.31 15.21 -6.93
C PHE A 645 19.52 14.77 -7.77
N GLU A 646 19.26 14.51 -9.04
CA GLU A 646 20.26 14.48 -10.10
C GLU A 646 19.80 15.37 -11.27
N ILE A 647 20.68 16.24 -11.77
CA ILE A 647 20.40 17.09 -12.95
C ILE A 647 21.59 17.13 -13.90
N VAL A 648 21.30 17.29 -15.19
CA VAL A 648 22.31 17.44 -16.25
C VAL A 648 22.95 18.82 -16.19
N ILE A 649 24.27 18.87 -16.33
CA ILE A 649 25.06 20.10 -16.48
C ILE A 649 24.96 20.57 -17.91
N LYS A 650 24.51 21.82 -18.09
CA LYS A 650 24.39 22.49 -19.39
C LYS A 650 25.63 23.30 -19.74
#